data_AF-A0A7C5LYL4-F1
#
_entry.id   AF-A0A7C5LYL4-F1
#
_cell.length_a   1.000
_cell.length_b   1.000
_cell.length_c   1.000
_cell.angle_alpha   90.00
_cell.angle_beta   90.00
_cell.angle_gamma   90.00
#
_symmetry.space_group_name_H-M   'P 1'
#
loop_
_entity.id
_entity.type
_entity.pdbx_description
1 polymer ?
#
loop_
_entity_poly.entity_id
_entity_poly.type
_entity_poly.pdbx_seq_one_letter_code
_entity_poly.pdbx_strand_id
1 'polypeptide(L)'
;AIRVERQGAFFKLTQNKKLVWNVLATDLDFGPDSSLYVADWVNGWEGLGRGRIYRLSHKQHGASEQVKEVHALLTGGFAALATARLIDLLGHADQRVRIGASIELASRRSEAKDGGEPGIARRLLDCASDSNRTRTQRLHAMWAFRMAARRGHVRAPKALFLQLIRDGDEEIRRAVLQWAGDLRRFDIDLAVYGRGLADRSARVQAAAALALYRVGRKFDDESRRLFAMSVRDLLADNADRDPVLRHACVMAWTGVASPQQIEQFGFEGSVPVRRAAIVALRRLRSPRVAKLLMHSSRLVREEAARAIYDDPIPEAMEQLAAALWRGVGSDAFTRRALAANYRLGDEASAERIATFLSRADCPASMREEAWSMLEHWARPSGRDRVLGMWRPILARTSRPAATAVQAHWDQWKSDTKVAPRAALVAVRVGLVVSLPYLVHAVVDASRPASYRAEALQAIDAHDARQGLNWARRLVHDSHAELRGVARRIMVDRAPIEALPLVIESVRSGTRRERQDALRLLGTLKHPSAEKELLRLFGEWTDGRLAPAIGLELLESVRHHATTFGSAELKRKLDAYEASRASLPLADRYRELQVGGDASRGRAVFFGDVRASCSRCHTIEGRGGLVGPDLTDVAKDKDRKQLLESIIDPNRTIAKGFETIALFIDDGRVITGIVRSEDQRQLVLIDADGRQMIISKESIEERHTTTSAMPQDMLKQLPPDVIRDLVEFLSARK
;
A
#
# COMPACT_ATOMS: atom_id res chain seq x y z
N ALA A 1 18.68 -6.17 20.65
CA ALA A 1 17.89 -6.01 21.86
C ALA A 1 16.97 -4.81 21.70
N ILE A 2 15.66 -5.08 21.70
CA ILE A 2 14.63 -4.04 21.74
C ILE A 2 14.41 -3.68 23.20
N ARG A 3 14.47 -2.39 23.54
CA ARG A 3 13.96 -1.88 24.81
C ARG A 3 12.71 -1.10 24.53
N VAL A 4 11.69 -1.39 25.33
CA VAL A 4 10.44 -0.65 25.32
C VAL A 4 10.20 -0.05 26.69
N GLU A 5 9.58 1.12 26.71
CA GLU A 5 9.04 1.73 27.90
C GLU A 5 7.54 1.81 27.80
N ARG A 6 6.86 1.75 28.95
CA ARG A 6 5.41 1.85 29.00
C ARG A 6 4.98 3.25 28.59
N GLN A 7 3.98 3.33 27.72
CA GLN A 7 3.32 4.57 27.34
C GLN A 7 1.81 4.30 27.26
N GLY A 8 1.09 4.60 28.35
CA GLY A 8 -0.32 4.26 28.47
C GLY A 8 -0.56 2.74 28.37
N ALA A 9 -1.51 2.34 27.53
CA ALA A 9 -1.86 0.98 27.19
C ALA A 9 -0.87 0.32 26.22
N PHE A 10 0.03 1.08 25.59
CA PHE A 10 1.03 0.58 24.65
C PHE A 10 2.47 0.76 25.15
N PHE A 11 3.42 0.47 24.26
CA PHE A 11 4.84 0.52 24.54
C PHE A 11 5.53 1.44 23.53
N LYS A 12 6.35 2.37 24.03
CA LYS A 12 7.24 3.18 23.21
C LYS A 12 8.55 2.42 23.01
N LEU A 13 8.97 2.27 21.76
CA LEU A 13 10.30 1.77 21.44
C LEU A 13 11.33 2.82 21.88
N THR A 14 12.16 2.50 22.87
CA THR A 14 13.18 3.43 23.40
C THR A 14 14.59 3.03 23.00
N GLN A 15 14.79 1.76 22.67
CA GLN A 15 16.04 1.29 22.09
C GLN A 15 15.77 0.22 21.06
N ASN A 16 16.42 0.34 19.91
CA ASN A 16 16.44 -0.69 18.90
C ASN A 16 17.89 -1.05 18.58
N LYS A 17 18.46 -2.01 19.32
CA LYS A 17 19.78 -2.56 19.02
C LYS A 17 19.64 -3.81 18.15
N LYS A 18 20.48 -3.91 17.13
CA LYS A 18 20.69 -5.14 16.35
C LYS A 18 21.48 -6.13 17.23
N LEU A 19 20.88 -7.28 17.58
CA LEU A 19 21.53 -8.33 18.39
C LEU A 19 22.09 -9.42 17.46
N VAL A 20 21.18 -10.14 16.82
CA VAL A 20 21.47 -10.97 15.65
C VAL A 20 20.82 -10.24 14.49
N TRP A 21 21.63 -9.88 13.52
CA TRP A 21 21.19 -9.18 12.33
C TRP A 21 21.86 -9.87 11.16
N ASN A 22 21.22 -9.85 9.99
CA ASN A 22 21.75 -10.45 8.75
C ASN A 22 21.75 -11.95 8.67
N VAL A 23 20.88 -12.51 9.48
CA VAL A 23 20.43 -13.87 9.39
C VAL A 23 19.08 -13.76 8.71
N LEU A 24 18.84 -14.54 7.65
CA LEU A 24 17.50 -14.67 7.05
C LEU A 24 16.66 -15.57 7.97
N ALA A 25 16.45 -15.07 9.19
CA ALA A 25 15.77 -15.79 10.25
C ALA A 25 14.37 -16.12 9.79
N THR A 26 14.14 -17.40 9.50
CA THR A 26 12.81 -17.92 9.19
C THR A 26 12.10 -18.37 10.45
N ASP A 27 12.87 -18.75 11.47
CA ASP A 27 12.36 -19.00 12.81
C ASP A 27 13.44 -18.79 13.87
N LEU A 28 13.05 -18.66 15.13
CA LEU A 28 13.96 -18.61 16.27
C LEU A 28 13.32 -19.25 17.50
N ASP A 29 14.13 -19.96 18.29
CA ASP A 29 13.68 -20.51 19.56
C ASP A 29 14.85 -20.64 20.55
N PHE A 30 14.55 -20.73 21.84
CA PHE A 30 15.57 -21.02 22.86
C PHE A 30 15.61 -22.52 23.14
N GLY A 31 16.79 -23.13 23.07
CA GLY A 31 16.98 -24.56 23.40
C GLY A 31 17.21 -24.80 24.90
N PRO A 32 17.07 -26.04 25.40
CA PRO A 32 17.16 -26.33 26.84
C PRO A 32 18.46 -25.88 27.52
N ASP A 33 19.54 -25.74 26.76
CA ASP A 33 20.82 -25.17 27.17
C ASP A 33 20.83 -23.62 27.27
N SER A 34 19.65 -23.00 27.19
CA SER A 34 19.43 -21.54 27.23
C SER A 34 20.11 -20.76 26.10
N SER A 35 20.56 -21.44 25.05
CA SER A 35 21.04 -20.79 23.83
C SER A 35 19.86 -20.39 22.94
N LEU A 36 19.98 -19.24 22.29
CA LEU A 36 19.08 -18.84 21.21
C LEU A 36 19.50 -19.54 19.93
N TYR A 37 18.61 -20.37 19.37
CA TYR A 37 18.75 -20.99 18.08
C TYR A 37 18.01 -20.16 17.04
N VAL A 38 18.66 -19.84 15.93
CA VAL A 38 18.05 -19.11 14.82
C VAL A 38 18.11 -19.99 13.58
N ALA A 39 16.94 -20.37 13.07
CA ALA A 39 16.81 -21.11 11.84
C ALA A 39 16.86 -20.13 10.65
N ASP A 40 17.63 -20.48 9.64
CA ASP A 40 17.91 -19.61 8.51
C ASP A 40 18.00 -20.44 7.23
N TRP A 41 17.12 -20.13 6.27
CA TRP A 41 17.05 -20.82 4.97
C TRP A 41 18.08 -20.35 3.94
N VAL A 42 19.10 -19.61 4.38
CA VAL A 42 20.20 -19.07 3.55
C VAL A 42 19.77 -17.99 2.58
N ASN A 43 18.75 -18.28 1.76
CA ASN A 43 18.27 -17.50 0.61
C ASN A 43 16.75 -17.19 0.68
N GLY A 44 16.10 -17.28 1.84
CA GLY A 44 14.68 -16.95 2.02
C GLY A 44 13.73 -18.16 1.89
N TRP A 45 12.42 -17.90 1.75
CA TRP A 45 11.36 -18.91 1.91
C TRP A 45 11.31 -20.00 0.81
N GLU A 46 11.94 -19.81 -0.35
CA GLU A 46 11.94 -20.75 -1.49
C GLU A 46 13.30 -21.46 -1.70
N GLY A 47 14.12 -21.57 -0.64
CA GLY A 47 15.54 -21.95 -0.70
C GLY A 47 15.92 -23.30 -1.35
N LEU A 48 17.24 -23.52 -1.50
CA LEU A 48 17.91 -24.63 -2.21
C LEU A 48 17.84 -26.02 -1.51
N GLY A 49 16.90 -26.23 -0.59
CA GLY A 49 16.81 -27.48 0.19
C GLY A 49 17.89 -27.66 1.26
N ARG A 50 18.63 -26.61 1.62
CA ARG A 50 19.61 -26.60 2.73
C ARG A 50 19.33 -25.41 3.67
N GLY A 51 19.51 -25.59 4.97
CA GLY A 51 19.28 -24.57 6.01
C GLY A 51 20.37 -24.56 7.07
N ARG A 52 20.41 -23.51 7.88
CA ARG A 52 21.41 -23.25 8.93
C ARG A 52 20.73 -23.07 10.27
N ILE A 53 21.44 -23.45 11.33
CA ILE A 53 21.02 -23.17 12.70
C ILE A 53 22.17 -22.44 13.39
N TYR A 54 21.98 -21.17 13.70
CA TYR A 54 22.91 -20.44 14.57
C TYR A 54 22.56 -20.74 15.99
N ARG A 55 23.57 -21.05 16.80
CA ARG A 55 23.43 -21.13 18.26
C ARG A 55 24.15 -19.93 18.88
N LEU A 56 23.39 -19.10 19.57
CA LEU A 56 23.92 -17.97 20.32
C LEU A 56 23.81 -18.25 21.81
N SER A 57 24.96 -18.26 22.47
CA SER A 57 25.05 -18.47 23.91
C SER A 57 25.95 -17.40 24.53
N HIS A 58 25.66 -17.04 25.78
CA HIS A 58 26.53 -16.17 26.55
C HIS A 58 27.59 -17.03 27.25
N LYS A 59 28.87 -16.82 26.91
CA LYS A 59 30.00 -17.69 27.33
C LYS A 59 30.01 -18.02 28.83
N GLN A 60 29.75 -17.04 29.68
CA GLN A 60 29.73 -17.23 31.14
C GLN A 60 28.39 -17.74 31.68
N HIS A 61 27.28 -17.46 30.99
CA HIS A 61 25.95 -17.84 31.49
C HIS A 61 25.62 -19.29 31.14
N GLY A 62 26.08 -19.78 29.98
CA GLY A 62 25.80 -21.15 29.52
C GLY A 62 26.36 -22.26 30.42
N ALA A 63 27.31 -21.94 31.30
CA ALA A 63 27.88 -22.89 32.27
C ALA A 63 27.29 -22.76 33.69
N SER A 64 26.31 -21.87 33.91
CA SER A 64 25.77 -21.65 35.25
C SER A 64 24.90 -22.81 35.73
N GLU A 65 24.82 -22.96 37.06
CA GLU A 65 23.92 -23.96 37.68
C GLU A 65 22.45 -23.72 37.29
N GLN A 66 22.04 -22.47 37.05
CA GLN A 66 20.69 -22.18 36.57
C GLN A 66 20.44 -22.76 35.18
N VAL A 67 21.43 -22.73 34.27
CA VAL A 67 21.28 -23.32 32.93
C VAL A 67 21.21 -24.84 33.01
N LYS A 68 22.00 -25.47 33.91
CA LYS A 68 21.92 -26.91 34.15
C LYS A 68 20.55 -27.32 34.70
N GLU A 69 20.00 -26.55 35.65
CA GLU A 69 18.64 -26.77 36.18
C GLU A 69 17.58 -26.65 35.07
N VAL A 70 17.63 -25.56 34.27
CA VAL A 70 16.70 -25.35 33.14
C VAL A 70 16.78 -26.50 32.15
N HIS A 71 18.00 -26.93 31.80
CA HIS A 71 18.21 -28.06 30.90
C HIS A 71 17.53 -29.32 31.44
N ALA A 72 17.82 -29.70 32.70
CA ALA A 72 17.26 -30.87 33.33
C ALA A 72 15.72 -30.84 33.42
N LEU A 73 15.14 -29.67 33.73
CA LEU A 73 13.67 -29.51 33.80
C LEU A 73 13.02 -29.66 32.41
N LEU A 74 13.61 -29.05 31.38
CA LEU A 74 13.04 -29.06 30.03
C LEU A 74 13.21 -30.41 29.33
N THR A 75 14.30 -31.15 29.59
CA THR A 75 14.53 -32.48 29.00
C THR A 75 13.88 -33.61 29.81
N GLY A 76 13.82 -33.50 31.13
CA GLY A 76 13.22 -34.51 32.01
C GLY A 76 11.69 -34.48 32.05
N GLY A 77 11.07 -33.39 31.57
CA GLY A 77 9.63 -33.20 31.56
C GLY A 77 9.04 -32.84 32.92
N PHE A 78 7.81 -32.35 32.91
CA PHE A 78 7.15 -31.82 34.12
C PHE A 78 6.24 -32.83 34.83
N ALA A 79 5.86 -33.92 34.16
CA ALA A 79 4.85 -34.87 34.64
C ALA A 79 5.24 -35.56 35.96
N ALA A 80 6.51 -35.93 36.13
CA ALA A 80 7.01 -36.61 37.33
C ALA A 80 7.24 -35.67 38.54
N LEU A 81 7.17 -34.35 38.35
CA LEU A 81 7.44 -33.39 39.42
C LEU A 81 6.27 -33.31 40.42
N ALA A 82 6.59 -33.17 41.70
CA ALA A 82 5.57 -32.96 42.74
C ALA A 82 4.81 -31.64 42.52
N THR A 83 3.52 -31.61 42.87
CA THR A 83 2.66 -30.42 42.68
C THR A 83 3.23 -29.18 43.37
N ALA A 84 3.77 -29.32 44.59
CA ALA A 84 4.42 -28.22 45.30
C ALA A 84 5.59 -27.62 44.50
N ARG A 85 6.46 -28.48 43.96
CA ARG A 85 7.59 -28.06 43.13
C ARG A 85 7.14 -27.33 41.86
N LEU A 86 6.08 -27.81 41.21
CA LEU A 86 5.52 -27.13 40.03
C LEU A 86 5.02 -25.72 40.38
N ILE A 87 4.39 -25.52 41.54
CA ILE A 87 3.94 -24.20 42.01
C ILE A 87 5.13 -23.26 42.23
N ASP A 88 6.24 -23.76 42.78
CA ASP A 88 7.47 -22.97 42.96
C ASP A 88 8.06 -22.56 41.61
N LEU A 89 8.07 -23.48 40.63
CA LEU A 89 8.57 -23.23 39.28
C LEU A 89 7.76 -22.17 38.49
N LEU A 90 6.55 -21.80 38.93
CA LEU A 90 5.81 -20.69 38.32
C LEU A 90 6.52 -19.34 38.52
N GLY A 91 7.40 -19.22 39.52
CA GLY A 91 8.22 -18.04 39.77
C GLY A 91 9.60 -18.08 39.10
N HIS A 92 9.92 -19.16 38.37
CA HIS A 92 11.25 -19.38 37.81
C HIS A 92 11.66 -18.28 36.81
N ALA A 93 12.96 -17.95 36.72
CA ALA A 93 13.45 -16.89 35.84
C ALA A 93 13.22 -17.19 34.34
N ASP A 94 13.39 -18.45 33.93
CA ASP A 94 13.14 -18.92 32.57
C ASP A 94 11.64 -19.08 32.26
N GLN A 95 11.17 -18.43 31.19
CA GLN A 95 9.75 -18.44 30.80
C GLN A 95 9.25 -19.82 30.36
N ARG A 96 10.08 -20.64 29.72
CA ARG A 96 9.70 -21.96 29.22
C ARG A 96 9.47 -22.92 30.38
N VAL A 97 10.29 -22.83 31.44
CA VAL A 97 10.08 -23.55 32.69
C VAL A 97 8.74 -23.17 33.31
N ARG A 98 8.44 -21.88 33.41
CA ARG A 98 7.14 -21.41 33.92
C ARG A 98 5.97 -21.90 33.05
N ILE A 99 6.12 -21.89 31.73
CA ILE A 99 5.10 -22.37 30.78
C ILE A 99 4.87 -23.87 30.96
N GLY A 100 5.94 -24.68 30.98
CA GLY A 100 5.86 -26.13 31.18
C GLY A 100 5.16 -26.48 32.49
N ALA A 101 5.56 -25.83 33.58
CA ALA A 101 4.92 -26.01 34.88
C ALA A 101 3.44 -25.59 34.85
N SER A 102 3.10 -24.49 34.17
CA SER A 102 1.72 -24.01 34.03
C SER A 102 0.83 -24.99 33.25
N ILE A 103 1.35 -25.55 32.14
CA ILE A 103 0.64 -26.51 31.29
C ILE A 103 0.41 -27.83 32.04
N GLU A 104 1.42 -28.32 32.75
CA GLU A 104 1.34 -29.54 33.54
C GLU A 104 0.37 -29.37 34.73
N LEU A 105 0.46 -28.28 35.49
CA LEU A 105 -0.52 -28.00 36.54
C LEU A 105 -1.95 -27.93 35.97
N ALA A 106 -2.12 -27.41 34.74
CA ALA A 106 -3.42 -27.34 34.08
C ALA A 106 -3.91 -28.68 33.48
N SER A 107 -3.03 -29.67 33.29
CA SER A 107 -3.36 -31.00 32.76
C SER A 107 -3.87 -31.93 33.87
N ARG A 108 -3.30 -31.80 35.08
CA ARG A 108 -3.65 -32.63 36.23
C ARG A 108 -5.13 -32.50 36.60
N ARG A 109 -5.79 -33.64 36.84
CA ARG A 109 -7.20 -33.67 37.22
C ARG A 109 -7.40 -33.10 38.62
N SER A 110 -8.46 -32.32 38.77
CA SER A 110 -8.92 -31.76 40.04
C SER A 110 -9.73 -32.80 40.80
N GLU A 111 -9.09 -33.69 41.53
CA GLU A 111 -9.76 -34.54 42.52
C GLU A 111 -8.99 -34.43 43.85
N ALA A 112 -9.62 -33.83 44.85
CA ALA A 112 -9.23 -34.07 46.23
C ALA A 112 -9.71 -35.49 46.55
N LYS A 113 -8.78 -36.42 46.79
CA LYS A 113 -9.11 -37.68 47.46
C LYS A 113 -8.94 -37.46 48.96
N ASP A 114 -9.85 -38.04 49.73
CA ASP A 114 -9.83 -38.08 51.19
C ASP A 114 -8.41 -38.31 51.70
N GLY A 115 -7.84 -37.35 52.44
CA GLY A 115 -6.47 -37.47 52.98
C GLY A 115 -5.57 -36.23 53.03
N GLY A 116 -6.05 -35.02 52.76
CA GLY A 116 -5.47 -33.81 53.38
C GLY A 116 -4.67 -32.81 52.51
N GLU A 117 -4.53 -32.98 51.20
CA GLU A 117 -3.90 -31.95 50.35
C GLU A 117 -4.92 -31.12 49.53
N PRO A 118 -4.83 -29.77 49.50
CA PRO A 118 -5.69 -28.95 48.66
C PRO A 118 -5.55 -29.32 47.18
N GLY A 119 -6.67 -29.50 46.48
CA GLY A 119 -6.69 -29.78 45.05
C GLY A 119 -5.97 -28.70 44.23
N ILE A 120 -5.44 -29.05 43.05
CA ILE A 120 -4.63 -28.17 42.20
C ILE A 120 -5.28 -26.81 41.93
N ALA A 121 -6.61 -26.81 41.71
CA ALA A 121 -7.39 -25.60 41.56
C ALA A 121 -7.17 -24.64 42.74
N ARG A 122 -7.30 -25.14 43.97
CA ARG A 122 -7.15 -24.33 45.18
C ARG A 122 -5.73 -23.81 45.34
N ARG A 123 -4.72 -24.65 45.12
CA ARG A 123 -3.30 -24.25 45.19
C ARG A 123 -2.94 -23.15 44.19
N LEU A 124 -3.46 -23.22 42.97
CA LEU A 124 -3.26 -22.17 41.96
C LEU A 124 -3.92 -20.86 42.35
N LEU A 125 -5.12 -20.92 42.93
CA LEU A 125 -5.84 -19.72 43.41
C LEU A 125 -5.14 -19.10 44.63
N ASP A 126 -4.69 -19.92 45.58
CA ASP A 126 -3.91 -19.46 46.73
C ASP A 126 -2.62 -18.78 46.26
N CYS A 127 -1.90 -19.40 45.30
CA CYS A 127 -0.71 -18.81 44.70
C CYS A 127 -1.00 -17.51 43.93
N ALA A 128 -2.15 -17.37 43.29
CA ALA A 128 -2.55 -16.14 42.58
C ALA A 128 -2.88 -15.00 43.55
N SER A 129 -3.53 -15.31 44.68
CA SER A 129 -3.96 -14.35 45.70
C SER A 129 -2.89 -13.94 46.71
N ASP A 130 -1.83 -14.73 46.85
CA ASP A 130 -0.75 -14.47 47.80
C ASP A 130 0.11 -13.28 47.37
N SER A 131 -0.05 -12.15 48.05
CA SER A 131 0.70 -10.91 47.79
C SER A 131 2.19 -11.01 48.13
N ASN A 132 2.61 -12.03 48.90
CA ASN A 132 4.03 -12.24 49.22
C ASN A 132 4.78 -12.94 48.08
N ARG A 133 4.07 -13.51 47.10
CA ARG A 133 4.67 -14.13 45.92
C ARG A 133 5.00 -13.11 44.84
N THR A 134 6.00 -13.44 44.03
CA THR A 134 6.41 -12.56 42.93
C THR A 134 5.28 -12.38 41.91
N ARG A 135 5.21 -11.20 41.28
CA ARG A 135 4.26 -10.91 40.18
C ARG A 135 4.24 -12.03 39.14
N THR A 136 5.42 -12.49 38.72
CA THR A 136 5.57 -13.54 37.70
C THR A 136 4.92 -14.85 38.15
N GLN A 137 5.18 -15.27 39.39
CA GLN A 137 4.60 -16.49 39.95
C GLN A 137 3.08 -16.41 40.00
N ARG A 138 2.54 -15.28 40.49
CA ARG A 138 1.10 -15.03 40.55
C ARG A 138 0.45 -15.04 39.16
N LEU A 139 1.05 -14.39 38.17
CA LEU A 139 0.54 -14.36 36.79
C LEU A 139 0.54 -15.73 36.10
N HIS A 140 1.56 -16.55 36.35
CA HIS A 140 1.61 -17.90 35.80
C HIS A 140 0.66 -18.87 36.54
N ALA A 141 0.52 -18.73 37.86
CA ALA A 141 -0.48 -19.45 38.65
C ALA A 141 -1.89 -19.13 38.22
N MET A 142 -2.13 -17.84 37.94
CA MET A 142 -3.30 -17.42 37.20
C MET A 142 -3.33 -18.23 35.91
N TRP A 143 -2.52 -17.93 34.89
CA TRP A 143 -2.64 -18.54 33.56
C TRP A 143 -2.86 -20.07 33.54
N ALA A 144 -2.17 -20.85 34.38
CA ALA A 144 -2.39 -22.27 34.61
C ALA A 144 -3.85 -22.60 34.98
N PHE A 145 -4.41 -21.91 35.98
CA PHE A 145 -5.79 -22.07 36.38
C PHE A 145 -6.77 -21.73 35.25
N ARG A 146 -6.51 -20.68 34.45
CA ARG A 146 -7.36 -20.37 33.28
C ARG A 146 -7.34 -21.49 32.25
N MET A 147 -6.19 -22.12 32.00
CA MET A 147 -6.11 -23.28 31.09
C MET A 147 -6.93 -24.46 31.62
N ALA A 148 -6.79 -24.78 32.91
CA ALA A 148 -7.59 -25.81 33.56
C ALA A 148 -9.10 -25.50 33.49
N ALA A 149 -9.47 -24.23 33.70
CA ALA A 149 -10.86 -23.77 33.66
C ALA A 149 -11.45 -23.86 32.24
N ARG A 150 -10.65 -23.65 31.19
CA ARG A 150 -11.13 -23.85 29.81
C ARG A 150 -11.35 -25.31 29.44
N ARG A 151 -10.57 -26.23 30.02
CA ARG A 151 -10.68 -27.69 29.81
C ARG A 151 -11.83 -28.35 30.58
N GLY A 152 -12.55 -27.61 31.42
CA GLY A 152 -13.60 -28.20 32.23
C GLY A 152 -13.15 -28.75 33.59
N HIS A 153 -11.85 -28.73 33.87
CA HIS A 153 -11.29 -29.39 35.05
C HIS A 153 -11.58 -28.64 36.35
N VAL A 154 -11.83 -27.33 36.32
CA VAL A 154 -12.00 -26.50 37.52
C VAL A 154 -13.12 -25.47 37.36
N ARG A 155 -13.72 -25.07 38.49
CA ARG A 155 -14.65 -23.93 38.59
C ARG A 155 -13.94 -22.73 39.20
N ALA A 156 -14.22 -21.53 38.68
CA ALA A 156 -13.62 -20.29 39.16
C ALA A 156 -14.49 -19.62 40.23
N PRO A 157 -13.96 -19.33 41.43
CA PRO A 157 -14.75 -18.67 42.48
C PRO A 157 -14.95 -17.18 42.19
N LYS A 158 -16.20 -16.72 42.21
CA LYS A 158 -16.58 -15.30 41.99
C LYS A 158 -15.79 -14.34 42.90
N ALA A 159 -15.67 -14.70 44.18
CA ALA A 159 -14.97 -13.89 45.20
C ALA A 159 -13.51 -13.57 44.81
N LEU A 160 -12.84 -14.48 44.10
CA LEU A 160 -11.46 -14.26 43.69
C LEU A 160 -11.32 -13.14 42.66
N PHE A 161 -12.21 -13.06 41.67
CA PHE A 161 -12.14 -11.98 40.69
C PHE A 161 -12.32 -10.61 41.35
N LEU A 162 -13.23 -10.53 42.32
CA LEU A 162 -13.46 -9.32 43.12
C LEU A 162 -12.27 -8.96 44.02
N GLN A 163 -11.54 -9.96 44.52
CA GLN A 163 -10.30 -9.75 45.27
C GLN A 163 -9.19 -9.25 44.34
N LEU A 164 -8.89 -9.98 43.26
CA LEU A 164 -7.75 -9.69 42.37
C LEU A 164 -7.92 -8.39 41.56
N ILE A 165 -9.15 -7.96 41.26
CA ILE A 165 -9.37 -6.66 40.62
C ILE A 165 -9.08 -5.47 41.55
N ARG A 166 -8.88 -5.71 42.86
CA ARG A 166 -8.48 -4.70 43.85
C ARG A 166 -7.00 -4.81 44.22
N ASP A 167 -6.25 -5.66 43.54
CA ASP A 167 -4.83 -5.88 43.82
C ASP A 167 -4.00 -4.60 43.62
N GLY A 168 -2.97 -4.40 44.45
CA GLY A 168 -2.06 -3.26 44.31
C GLY A 168 -1.29 -3.27 42.98
N ASP A 169 -1.04 -4.46 42.41
CA ASP A 169 -0.31 -4.63 41.17
C ASP A 169 -1.22 -4.53 39.93
N GLU A 170 -0.93 -3.56 39.07
CA GLU A 170 -1.71 -3.33 37.85
C GLU A 170 -1.66 -4.49 36.84
N GLU A 171 -0.60 -5.29 36.80
CA GLU A 171 -0.51 -6.42 35.87
C GLU A 171 -1.41 -7.57 36.32
N ILE A 172 -1.60 -7.72 37.63
CA ILE A 172 -2.58 -8.66 38.21
C ILE A 172 -4.00 -8.20 37.88
N ARG A 173 -4.32 -6.92 38.11
CA ARG A 173 -5.62 -6.33 37.75
C ARG A 173 -5.93 -6.44 36.24
N ARG A 174 -4.93 -6.21 35.39
CA ARG A 174 -5.06 -6.40 33.93
C ARG A 174 -5.31 -7.87 33.57
N ALA A 175 -4.57 -8.79 34.17
CA ALA A 175 -4.68 -10.22 33.89
C ALA A 175 -6.05 -10.80 34.30
N VAL A 176 -6.61 -10.37 35.44
CA VAL A 176 -7.94 -10.81 35.88
C VAL A 176 -9.06 -10.36 34.93
N LEU A 177 -8.91 -9.21 34.25
CA LEU A 177 -9.87 -8.77 33.23
C LEU A 177 -9.76 -9.58 31.94
N GLN A 178 -8.53 -9.91 31.51
CA GLN A 178 -8.35 -10.81 30.37
C GLN A 178 -9.00 -12.17 30.63
N TRP A 179 -8.86 -12.67 31.86
CA TRP A 179 -9.55 -13.88 32.30
C TRP A 179 -11.05 -13.75 32.22
N ALA A 180 -11.58 -12.66 32.74
CA ALA A 180 -13.01 -12.43 32.77
C ALA A 180 -13.62 -12.48 31.36
N GLY A 181 -12.94 -11.90 30.37
CA GLY A 181 -13.37 -11.96 28.97
C GLY A 181 -13.19 -13.33 28.28
N ASP A 182 -12.26 -14.16 28.75
CA ASP A 182 -11.93 -15.46 28.15
C ASP A 182 -12.72 -16.63 28.73
N LEU A 183 -13.09 -16.53 30.01
CA LEU A 183 -13.82 -17.54 30.76
C LEU A 183 -15.33 -17.37 30.58
N ARG A 184 -15.77 -17.28 29.31
CA ARG A 184 -17.15 -16.91 28.92
C ARG A 184 -18.26 -17.77 29.54
N ARG A 185 -17.96 -19.00 29.97
CA ARG A 185 -18.95 -19.91 30.59
C ARG A 185 -19.25 -19.57 32.06
N PHE A 186 -18.42 -18.73 32.68
CA PHE A 186 -18.54 -18.38 34.08
C PHE A 186 -19.30 -17.07 34.24
N ASP A 187 -20.16 -17.05 35.24
CA ASP A 187 -20.84 -15.85 35.68
C ASP A 187 -19.89 -15.03 36.56
N ILE A 188 -19.33 -13.96 35.99
CA ILE A 188 -18.37 -13.07 36.66
C ILE A 188 -19.07 -11.77 36.98
N ASP A 189 -18.91 -11.34 38.22
CA ASP A 189 -19.54 -10.13 38.75
C ASP A 189 -19.24 -8.90 37.88
N LEU A 190 -20.30 -8.15 37.54
CA LEU A 190 -20.21 -6.96 36.71
C LEU A 190 -19.28 -5.89 37.30
N ALA A 191 -19.15 -5.84 38.62
CA ALA A 191 -18.26 -4.92 39.32
C ALA A 191 -16.78 -5.13 38.96
N VAL A 192 -16.40 -6.31 38.47
CA VAL A 192 -15.03 -6.58 37.99
C VAL A 192 -14.74 -5.73 36.75
N TYR A 193 -15.65 -5.73 35.77
CA TYR A 193 -15.49 -4.93 34.55
C TYR A 193 -15.61 -3.43 34.84
N GLY A 194 -16.56 -3.04 35.70
CA GLY A 194 -16.75 -1.65 36.10
C GLY A 194 -15.51 -1.05 36.76
N ARG A 195 -14.91 -1.78 37.73
CA ARG A 195 -13.64 -1.37 38.35
C ARG A 195 -12.49 -1.31 37.36
N GLY A 196 -12.44 -2.26 36.42
CA GLY A 196 -11.42 -2.26 35.37
C GLY A 196 -11.49 -1.04 34.45
N LEU A 197 -12.70 -0.62 34.04
CA LEU A 197 -12.89 0.60 33.25
C LEU A 197 -12.56 1.88 34.02
N ALA A 198 -12.80 1.90 35.33
CA ALA A 198 -12.49 3.03 36.22
C ALA A 198 -11.05 3.02 36.77
N ASP A 199 -10.20 2.08 36.34
CA ASP A 199 -8.83 1.97 36.84
C ASP A 199 -7.96 3.16 36.39
N ARG A 200 -6.96 3.53 37.19
CA ARG A 200 -5.99 4.58 36.84
C ARG A 200 -5.03 4.18 35.71
N SER A 201 -4.88 2.88 35.44
CA SER A 201 -3.96 2.35 34.44
C SER A 201 -4.68 2.12 33.11
N ALA A 202 -4.24 2.81 32.05
CA ALA A 202 -4.77 2.64 30.70
C ALA A 202 -4.70 1.18 30.19
N ARG A 203 -3.73 0.38 30.69
CA ARG A 203 -3.62 -1.05 30.38
C ARG A 203 -4.76 -1.86 30.98
N VAL A 204 -5.14 -1.55 32.22
CA VAL A 204 -6.25 -2.20 32.92
C VAL A 204 -7.57 -1.79 32.27
N GLN A 205 -7.74 -0.49 31.98
CA GLN A 205 -8.89 0.03 31.24
C GLN A 205 -9.06 -0.65 29.87
N ALA A 206 -7.98 -0.76 29.08
CA ALA A 206 -8.02 -1.44 27.78
C ALA A 206 -8.35 -2.94 27.92
N ALA A 207 -7.83 -3.61 28.94
CA ALA A 207 -8.16 -5.02 29.20
C ALA A 207 -9.64 -5.20 29.59
N ALA A 208 -10.21 -4.28 30.37
CA ALA A 208 -11.63 -4.28 30.72
C ALA A 208 -12.51 -4.09 29.48
N ALA A 209 -12.19 -3.10 28.65
CA ALA A 209 -12.90 -2.84 27.40
C ALA A 209 -12.85 -4.04 26.43
N LEU A 210 -11.70 -4.68 26.26
CA LEU A 210 -11.58 -5.91 25.46
C LEU A 210 -12.31 -7.11 26.07
N ALA A 211 -12.40 -7.19 27.40
CA ALA A 211 -13.19 -8.21 28.08
C ALA A 211 -14.69 -8.01 27.79
N LEU A 212 -15.19 -6.78 27.94
CA LEU A 212 -16.56 -6.39 27.62
C LEU A 212 -16.93 -6.68 26.16
N TYR A 213 -16.02 -6.49 25.21
CA TYR A 213 -16.24 -6.91 23.82
C TYR A 213 -16.61 -8.41 23.71
N ARG A 214 -15.94 -9.27 24.48
CA ARG A 214 -16.07 -10.73 24.40
C ARG A 214 -17.30 -11.28 25.12
N VAL A 215 -17.71 -10.64 26.22
CA VAL A 215 -18.81 -11.14 27.08
C VAL A 215 -20.04 -10.25 27.10
N GLY A 216 -19.94 -9.00 26.63
CA GLY A 216 -20.96 -7.96 26.79
C GLY A 216 -22.34 -8.32 26.25
N ARG A 217 -22.41 -9.14 25.19
CA ARG A 217 -23.68 -9.63 24.62
C ARG A 217 -24.48 -10.53 25.55
N LYS A 218 -23.89 -11.02 26.64
CA LYS A 218 -24.55 -11.87 27.63
C LYS A 218 -25.22 -11.08 28.75
N PHE A 219 -24.86 -9.81 28.90
CA PHE A 219 -25.39 -8.96 29.95
C PHE A 219 -26.77 -8.46 29.55
N ASP A 220 -27.59 -8.16 30.55
CA ASP A 220 -28.87 -7.50 30.37
C ASP A 220 -28.69 -6.09 29.78
N ASP A 221 -29.78 -5.53 29.25
CA ASP A 221 -29.75 -4.27 28.52
C ASP A 221 -29.35 -3.07 29.40
N GLU A 222 -29.67 -3.10 30.69
CA GLU A 222 -29.31 -2.03 31.63
C GLU A 222 -27.80 -2.02 31.88
N SER A 223 -27.23 -3.17 32.22
CA SER A 223 -25.79 -3.36 32.39
C SER A 223 -25.00 -2.99 31.13
N ARG A 224 -25.50 -3.43 29.96
CA ARG A 224 -24.93 -3.08 28.65
C ARG A 224 -24.91 -1.57 28.41
N ARG A 225 -26.01 -0.89 28.73
CA ARG A 225 -26.14 0.57 28.61
C ARG A 225 -25.14 1.29 29.52
N LEU A 226 -25.02 0.86 30.77
CA LEU A 226 -24.08 1.45 31.74
C LEU A 226 -22.62 1.30 31.29
N PHE A 227 -22.24 0.13 30.78
CA PHE A 227 -20.90 -0.07 30.21
C PHE A 227 -20.67 0.75 28.95
N ALA A 228 -21.67 0.88 28.07
CA ALA A 228 -21.55 1.72 26.88
C ALA A 228 -21.30 3.19 27.22
N MET A 229 -21.96 3.71 28.27
CA MET A 229 -21.73 5.06 28.79
C MET A 229 -20.33 5.19 29.42
N SER A 230 -19.89 4.21 30.21
CA SER A 230 -18.54 4.21 30.78
C SER A 230 -17.44 4.20 29.70
N VAL A 231 -17.66 3.46 28.61
CA VAL A 231 -16.74 3.43 27.45
C VAL A 231 -16.72 4.77 26.70
N ARG A 232 -17.86 5.46 26.61
CA ARG A 232 -17.95 6.83 26.06
C ARG A 232 -17.07 7.78 26.86
N ASP A 233 -17.19 7.75 28.18
CA ASP A 233 -16.46 8.65 29.07
C ASP A 233 -14.95 8.38 28.98
N LEU A 234 -14.57 7.11 28.95
CA LEU A 234 -13.18 6.69 28.75
C LEU A 234 -12.61 7.15 27.39
N LEU A 235 -13.41 7.15 26.32
CA LEU A 235 -13.00 7.69 25.02
C LEU A 235 -12.84 9.21 25.05
N ALA A 236 -13.72 9.91 25.77
CA ALA A 236 -13.65 11.35 25.95
C ALA A 236 -12.38 11.74 26.72
N ASP A 237 -12.10 11.05 27.82
CA ASP A 237 -10.91 11.23 28.65
C ASP A 237 -9.64 10.89 27.88
N ASN A 238 -9.64 9.81 27.11
CA ASN A 238 -8.48 9.43 26.31
C ASN A 238 -8.13 10.51 25.28
N ALA A 239 -9.13 11.17 24.69
CA ALA A 239 -8.95 12.27 23.74
C ALA A 239 -7.94 11.96 22.61
N ASP A 240 -8.03 10.76 22.02
CA ASP A 240 -7.11 10.23 20.99
C ASP A 240 -5.63 10.07 21.42
N ARG A 241 -5.28 10.24 22.71
CA ARG A 241 -3.88 10.14 23.22
C ARG A 241 -3.33 8.72 23.17
N ASP A 242 -4.14 7.73 23.52
CA ASP A 242 -3.76 6.32 23.49
C ASP A 242 -4.52 5.56 22.39
N PRO A 243 -3.84 5.11 21.33
CA PRO A 243 -4.49 4.41 20.22
C PRO A 243 -4.95 2.99 20.60
N VAL A 244 -4.29 2.32 21.54
CA VAL A 244 -4.64 0.96 21.99
C VAL A 244 -5.89 1.01 22.87
N LEU A 245 -5.96 1.97 23.79
CA LEU A 245 -7.15 2.21 24.61
C LEU A 245 -8.34 2.59 23.74
N ARG A 246 -8.16 3.50 22.77
CA ARG A 246 -9.20 3.84 21.80
C ARG A 246 -9.69 2.61 21.04
N HIS A 247 -8.78 1.76 20.54
CA HIS A 247 -9.15 0.53 19.87
C HIS A 247 -9.96 -0.40 20.79
N ALA A 248 -9.50 -0.59 22.03
CA ALA A 248 -10.20 -1.41 23.01
C ALA A 248 -11.63 -0.90 23.29
N CYS A 249 -11.81 0.42 23.44
CA CYS A 249 -13.11 1.05 23.61
C CYS A 249 -14.03 0.88 22.40
N VAL A 250 -13.51 1.04 21.17
CA VAL A 250 -14.25 0.76 19.93
C VAL A 250 -14.73 -0.69 19.92
N MET A 251 -13.86 -1.64 20.27
CA MET A 251 -14.24 -3.05 20.37
C MET A 251 -15.31 -3.27 21.46
N ALA A 252 -15.16 -2.66 22.64
CA ALA A 252 -16.12 -2.76 23.73
C ALA A 252 -17.52 -2.33 23.27
N TRP A 253 -17.65 -1.18 22.62
CA TRP A 253 -18.93 -0.71 22.07
C TRP A 253 -19.58 -1.72 21.12
N THR A 254 -18.82 -2.40 20.24
CA THR A 254 -19.40 -3.44 19.37
C THR A 254 -19.90 -4.69 20.12
N GLY A 255 -19.47 -4.88 21.37
CA GLY A 255 -19.91 -5.97 22.24
C GLY A 255 -21.04 -5.59 23.19
N VAL A 256 -21.08 -4.35 23.69
CA VAL A 256 -22.06 -3.91 24.70
C VAL A 256 -23.18 -3.03 24.16
N ALA A 257 -23.02 -2.34 23.03
CA ALA A 257 -24.01 -1.36 22.55
C ALA A 257 -24.66 -1.77 21.23
N SER A 258 -25.94 -1.43 21.05
CA SER A 258 -26.59 -1.47 19.73
C SER A 258 -26.14 -0.29 18.86
N PRO A 259 -26.31 -0.36 17.53
CA PRO A 259 -26.03 0.79 16.65
C PRO A 259 -26.76 2.08 17.06
N GLN A 260 -27.99 1.97 17.56
CA GLN A 260 -28.80 3.06 18.10
C GLN A 260 -28.12 3.72 19.30
N GLN A 261 -27.63 2.90 20.23
CA GLN A 261 -26.94 3.37 21.44
C GLN A 261 -25.58 3.99 21.10
N ILE A 262 -24.81 3.40 20.17
CA ILE A 262 -23.53 3.98 19.73
C ILE A 262 -23.74 5.34 19.09
N GLU A 263 -24.80 5.51 18.29
CA GLU A 263 -25.21 6.81 17.79
C GLU A 263 -25.52 7.78 18.94
N GLN A 264 -26.41 7.39 19.85
CA GLN A 264 -26.84 8.23 20.98
C GLN A 264 -25.66 8.70 21.85
N PHE A 265 -24.74 7.80 22.18
CA PHE A 265 -23.60 8.12 23.06
C PHE A 265 -22.42 8.74 22.32
N GLY A 266 -22.30 8.46 21.01
CA GLY A 266 -21.13 8.80 20.23
C GLY A 266 -21.23 10.11 19.48
N PHE A 267 -22.42 10.47 18.96
CA PHE A 267 -22.53 11.54 17.96
C PHE A 267 -22.47 12.94 18.58
N GLU A 268 -22.93 13.08 19.82
CA GLU A 268 -22.87 14.34 20.57
C GLU A 268 -21.53 14.53 21.31
N GLY A 269 -20.68 13.50 21.36
CA GLY A 269 -19.39 13.54 22.07
C GLY A 269 -18.31 14.40 21.41
N SER A 270 -17.09 14.37 21.93
CA SER A 270 -15.95 15.07 21.30
C SER A 270 -15.57 14.45 19.95
N VAL A 271 -14.71 15.12 19.16
CA VAL A 271 -14.24 14.58 17.86
C VAL A 271 -13.64 13.16 17.99
N PRO A 272 -12.78 12.84 18.99
CA PRO A 272 -12.32 11.47 19.24
C PRO A 272 -13.46 10.46 19.47
N VAL A 273 -14.44 10.81 20.31
CA VAL A 273 -15.60 9.96 20.62
C VAL A 273 -16.43 9.69 19.36
N ARG A 274 -16.71 10.74 18.57
CA ARG A 274 -17.41 10.62 17.28
C ARG A 274 -16.69 9.70 16.31
N ARG A 275 -15.38 9.84 16.18
CA ARG A 275 -14.58 8.98 15.29
C ARG A 275 -14.58 7.52 15.76
N ALA A 276 -14.44 7.28 17.06
CA ALA A 276 -14.58 5.94 17.62
C ALA A 276 -15.98 5.34 17.33
N ALA A 277 -17.04 6.16 17.40
CA ALA A 277 -18.41 5.72 17.11
C ALA A 277 -18.58 5.34 15.64
N ILE A 278 -18.01 6.13 14.71
CA ILE A 278 -17.97 5.81 13.29
C ILE A 278 -17.29 4.46 13.06
N VAL A 279 -16.11 4.24 13.66
CA VAL A 279 -15.36 2.98 13.48
C VAL A 279 -16.14 1.79 14.07
N ALA A 280 -16.79 1.97 15.22
CA ALA A 280 -17.63 0.92 15.82
C ALA A 280 -18.84 0.59 14.91
N LEU A 281 -19.55 1.61 14.42
CA LEU A 281 -20.68 1.43 13.49
C LEU A 281 -20.26 0.82 12.16
N ARG A 282 -19.07 1.15 11.64
CA ARG A 282 -18.47 0.51 10.46
C ARG A 282 -18.32 -1.00 10.66
N ARG A 283 -17.77 -1.42 11.80
CA ARG A 283 -17.63 -2.85 12.13
C ARG A 283 -18.97 -3.57 12.24
N LEU A 284 -20.02 -2.85 12.59
CA LEU A 284 -21.39 -3.34 12.65
C LEU A 284 -22.15 -3.15 11.32
N ARG A 285 -21.48 -2.65 10.26
CA ARG A 285 -22.07 -2.32 8.95
C ARG A 285 -23.33 -1.46 9.05
N SER A 286 -23.37 -0.54 10.01
CA SER A 286 -24.57 0.26 10.25
C SER A 286 -24.60 1.51 9.37
N PRO A 287 -25.70 1.78 8.63
CA PRO A 287 -25.82 2.99 7.81
C PRO A 287 -25.92 4.29 8.63
N ARG A 288 -26.04 4.20 9.96
CA ARG A 288 -26.10 5.37 10.87
C ARG A 288 -24.89 6.29 10.73
N VAL A 289 -23.74 5.77 10.29
CA VAL A 289 -22.54 6.58 9.98
C VAL A 289 -22.82 7.72 9.00
N ALA A 290 -23.83 7.57 8.12
CA ALA A 290 -24.20 8.56 7.13
C ALA A 290 -24.62 9.92 7.76
N LYS A 291 -25.18 9.90 8.97
CA LYS A 291 -25.59 11.15 9.67
C LYS A 291 -24.40 12.07 9.96
N LEU A 292 -23.18 11.53 10.00
CA LEU A 292 -21.95 12.29 10.27
C LEU A 292 -21.27 12.82 9.01
N LEU A 293 -21.77 12.51 7.81
CA LEU A 293 -21.26 13.05 6.55
C LEU A 293 -21.40 14.58 6.45
N MET A 294 -22.34 15.16 7.19
CA MET A 294 -22.61 16.61 7.17
C MET A 294 -21.98 17.37 8.35
N HIS A 295 -21.22 16.69 9.21
CA HIS A 295 -20.67 17.25 10.44
C HIS A 295 -19.65 18.37 10.18
N SER A 296 -19.52 19.37 11.08
CA SER A 296 -18.63 20.53 10.90
C SER A 296 -17.14 20.17 10.87
N SER A 297 -16.71 19.23 11.72
CA SER A 297 -15.33 18.72 11.76
C SER A 297 -14.97 17.90 10.52
N ARG A 298 -13.90 18.31 9.83
CA ARG A 298 -13.32 17.60 8.68
C ARG A 298 -12.94 16.16 9.02
N LEU A 299 -12.30 15.92 10.17
CA LEU A 299 -11.86 14.58 10.59
C LEU A 299 -13.04 13.61 10.72
N VAL A 300 -14.17 14.08 11.24
CA VAL A 300 -15.40 13.28 11.40
C VAL A 300 -15.99 12.93 10.03
N ARG A 301 -16.12 13.92 9.13
CA ARG A 301 -16.66 13.68 7.78
C ARG A 301 -15.82 12.69 6.99
N GLU A 302 -14.49 12.85 7.01
CA GLU A 302 -13.60 11.94 6.27
C GLU A 302 -13.63 10.51 6.83
N GLU A 303 -13.70 10.34 8.15
CA GLU A 303 -13.84 9.02 8.77
C GLU A 303 -15.18 8.36 8.36
N ALA A 304 -16.27 9.13 8.32
CA ALA A 304 -17.58 8.63 7.88
C ALA A 304 -17.54 8.21 6.40
N ALA A 305 -16.91 9.00 5.52
CA ALA A 305 -16.76 8.64 4.11
C ALA A 305 -15.92 7.37 3.92
N ARG A 306 -14.81 7.22 4.66
CA ARG A 306 -14.00 5.98 4.66
C ARG A 306 -14.80 4.79 5.17
N ALA A 307 -15.58 4.98 6.22
CA ALA A 307 -16.41 3.93 6.79
C ALA A 307 -17.47 3.41 5.82
N ILE A 308 -18.06 4.28 5.01
CA ILE A 308 -19.09 3.89 4.03
C ILE A 308 -18.48 3.27 2.77
N TYR A 309 -17.36 3.80 2.27
CA TYR A 309 -16.84 3.42 0.96
C TYR A 309 -15.78 2.31 0.98
N ASP A 310 -14.85 2.36 1.94
CA ASP A 310 -13.64 1.52 1.91
C ASP A 310 -13.93 0.07 2.30
N ASP A 311 -14.86 -0.13 3.24
CA ASP A 311 -15.52 -1.41 3.49
C ASP A 311 -17.03 -1.17 3.31
N PRO A 312 -17.60 -1.51 2.15
CA PRO A 312 -18.87 -0.93 1.70
C PRO A 312 -20.02 -1.13 2.68
N ILE A 313 -20.75 -0.05 2.95
CA ILE A 313 -22.07 -0.06 3.61
C ILE A 313 -23.10 0.35 2.53
N PRO A 314 -23.71 -0.61 1.81
CA PRO A 314 -24.58 -0.31 0.66
C PRO A 314 -25.71 0.66 0.98
N GLU A 315 -26.35 0.52 2.14
CA GLU A 315 -27.50 1.32 2.59
C GLU A 315 -27.13 2.78 2.92
N ALA A 316 -25.83 3.10 2.98
CA ALA A 316 -25.31 4.44 3.22
C ALA A 316 -24.66 5.07 1.97
N MET A 317 -24.59 4.34 0.86
CA MET A 317 -23.85 4.77 -0.34
C MET A 317 -24.48 5.98 -1.02
N GLU A 318 -25.82 6.03 -1.09
CA GLU A 318 -26.56 7.16 -1.65
C GLU A 318 -26.37 8.43 -0.81
N GLN A 319 -26.34 8.31 0.52
CA GLN A 319 -26.09 9.43 1.41
C GLN A 319 -24.66 9.96 1.26
N LEU A 320 -23.67 9.08 1.06
CA LEU A 320 -22.30 9.49 0.73
C LEU A 320 -22.24 10.20 -0.63
N ALA A 321 -22.93 9.67 -1.63
CA ALA A 321 -23.01 10.28 -2.96
C ALA A 321 -23.65 11.68 -2.91
N ALA A 322 -24.76 11.82 -2.17
CA ALA A 322 -25.45 13.09 -1.95
C ALA A 322 -24.61 14.10 -1.14
N ALA A 323 -23.70 13.62 -0.28
CA ALA A 323 -22.83 14.47 0.53
C ALA A 323 -21.59 15.02 -0.22
N LEU A 324 -21.50 14.85 -1.54
CA LEU A 324 -20.37 15.29 -2.38
C LEU A 324 -19.87 16.70 -2.06
N TRP A 325 -20.78 17.65 -1.86
CA TRP A 325 -20.46 19.05 -1.57
C TRP A 325 -19.71 19.27 -0.26
N ARG A 326 -19.87 18.37 0.73
CA ARG A 326 -19.13 18.46 1.99
C ARG A 326 -17.68 18.01 1.89
N GLY A 327 -17.33 17.37 0.79
CA GLY A 327 -15.98 16.95 0.48
C GLY A 327 -15.10 18.07 -0.05
N VAL A 328 -15.68 19.17 -0.57
CA VAL A 328 -14.89 20.26 -1.16
C VAL A 328 -13.85 20.77 -0.13
N GLY A 329 -12.58 20.78 -0.53
CA GLY A 329 -11.43 21.04 0.36
C GLY A 329 -10.79 19.79 1.01
N SER A 330 -11.28 18.58 0.72
CA SER A 330 -10.67 17.29 1.08
C SER A 330 -10.77 16.27 -0.04
N ASP A 331 -9.65 16.05 -0.75
CA ASP A 331 -9.55 15.03 -1.80
C ASP A 331 -9.93 13.63 -1.29
N ALA A 332 -9.62 13.32 -0.02
CA ALA A 332 -9.95 12.03 0.59
C ALA A 332 -11.46 11.79 0.67
N PHE A 333 -12.24 12.83 0.99
CA PHE A 333 -13.70 12.74 1.01
C PHE A 333 -14.26 12.82 -0.41
N THR A 334 -13.89 13.84 -1.19
CA THR A 334 -14.44 14.11 -2.52
C THR A 334 -14.27 12.92 -3.45
N ARG A 335 -13.10 12.28 -3.46
CA ARG A 335 -12.86 11.10 -4.31
C ARG A 335 -13.82 9.96 -3.98
N ARG A 336 -14.11 9.71 -2.70
CA ARG A 336 -15.06 8.66 -2.25
C ARG A 336 -16.50 9.01 -2.59
N ALA A 337 -16.89 10.28 -2.44
CA ALA A 337 -18.23 10.72 -2.81
C ALA A 337 -18.46 10.70 -4.33
N LEU A 338 -17.49 11.15 -5.15
CA LEU A 338 -17.52 11.01 -6.61
C LEU A 338 -17.58 9.54 -7.02
N ALA A 339 -16.74 8.70 -6.42
CA ALA A 339 -16.73 7.28 -6.72
C ALA A 339 -18.00 6.55 -6.25
N ALA A 340 -18.68 7.03 -5.19
CA ALA A 340 -20.00 6.55 -4.77
C ALA A 340 -21.07 6.87 -5.84
N ASN A 341 -21.13 8.13 -6.30
CA ASN A 341 -22.00 8.54 -7.42
C ASN A 341 -21.75 7.69 -8.66
N TYR A 342 -20.47 7.54 -9.05
CA TYR A 342 -20.11 6.74 -10.21
C TYR A 342 -20.47 5.26 -10.05
N ARG A 343 -20.46 4.71 -8.82
CA ARG A 343 -20.84 3.32 -8.59
C ARG A 343 -22.36 3.12 -8.64
N LEU A 344 -23.14 4.06 -8.10
CA LEU A 344 -24.61 4.02 -8.11
C LEU A 344 -25.16 4.09 -9.53
N GLY A 345 -24.65 5.03 -10.35
CA GLY A 345 -24.89 5.01 -11.79
C GLY A 345 -26.27 5.48 -12.26
N ASP A 346 -27.08 6.02 -11.37
CA ASP A 346 -28.40 6.59 -11.66
C ASP A 346 -28.33 8.05 -12.17
N GLU A 347 -29.49 8.59 -12.56
CA GLU A 347 -29.64 9.97 -13.07
C GLU A 347 -29.23 11.02 -12.03
N ALA A 348 -29.61 10.83 -10.76
CA ALA A 348 -29.24 11.73 -9.68
C ALA A 348 -27.72 11.78 -9.46
N SER A 349 -27.04 10.63 -9.60
CA SER A 349 -25.60 10.53 -9.45
C SER A 349 -24.84 11.18 -10.60
N ALA A 350 -25.31 11.00 -11.84
CA ALA A 350 -24.76 11.70 -12.99
C ALA A 350 -24.93 13.23 -12.86
N GLU A 351 -26.12 13.67 -12.42
CA GLU A 351 -26.44 15.08 -12.20
C GLU A 351 -25.56 15.73 -11.11
N ARG A 352 -25.29 15.02 -10.01
CA ARG A 352 -24.38 15.49 -8.96
C ARG A 352 -22.94 15.63 -9.47
N ILE A 353 -22.46 14.70 -10.30
CA ILE A 353 -21.12 14.78 -10.91
C ILE A 353 -21.07 15.95 -11.91
N ALA A 354 -22.09 16.13 -12.75
CA ALA A 354 -22.18 17.27 -13.67
C ALA A 354 -22.18 18.60 -12.91
N THR A 355 -23.05 18.75 -11.92
CA THR A 355 -23.07 19.95 -11.06
C THR A 355 -21.70 20.22 -10.41
N PHE A 356 -20.93 19.16 -10.10
CA PHE A 356 -19.62 19.30 -9.46
C PHE A 356 -18.59 19.92 -10.40
N LEU A 357 -18.71 19.64 -11.69
CA LEU A 357 -17.88 20.23 -12.75
C LEU A 357 -18.21 21.71 -12.98
N SER A 358 -19.47 22.10 -12.76
CA SER A 358 -19.95 23.49 -12.91
C SER A 358 -19.51 24.43 -11.79
N ARG A 359 -18.81 23.93 -10.76
CA ARG A 359 -18.38 24.70 -9.60
C ARG A 359 -16.91 25.14 -9.68
N ALA A 360 -16.68 26.42 -9.38
CA ALA A 360 -15.34 27.00 -9.39
C ALA A 360 -14.46 26.58 -8.20
N ASP A 361 -15.05 26.22 -7.06
CA ASP A 361 -14.35 25.85 -5.83
C ASP A 361 -13.86 24.40 -5.78
N CYS A 362 -14.18 23.59 -6.80
CA CYS A 362 -13.76 22.20 -6.89
C CYS A 362 -12.28 22.07 -7.33
N PRO A 363 -11.47 21.24 -6.64
CA PRO A 363 -10.07 21.01 -7.02
C PRO A 363 -9.92 20.49 -8.45
N ALA A 364 -8.93 20.98 -9.20
CA ALA A 364 -8.70 20.59 -10.59
C ALA A 364 -8.53 19.08 -10.78
N SER A 365 -7.78 18.43 -9.88
CA SER A 365 -7.58 16.96 -9.89
C SER A 365 -8.88 16.17 -9.75
N MET A 366 -9.85 16.67 -8.96
CA MET A 366 -11.15 16.03 -8.77
C MET A 366 -12.11 16.32 -9.94
N ARG A 367 -11.97 17.47 -10.60
CA ARG A 367 -12.72 17.77 -11.83
C ARG A 367 -12.31 16.84 -12.97
N GLU A 368 -11.01 16.58 -13.14
CA GLU A 368 -10.56 15.60 -14.14
C GLU A 368 -11.09 14.19 -13.87
N GLU A 369 -11.13 13.78 -12.61
CA GLU A 369 -11.75 12.52 -12.21
C GLU A 369 -13.24 12.49 -12.58
N ALA A 370 -13.98 13.56 -12.29
CA ALA A 370 -15.40 13.69 -12.61
C ALA A 370 -15.68 13.69 -14.13
N TRP A 371 -14.86 14.39 -14.94
CA TRP A 371 -14.95 14.35 -16.39
C TRP A 371 -14.74 12.93 -16.93
N SER A 372 -13.70 12.24 -16.44
CA SER A 372 -13.43 10.85 -16.81
C SER A 372 -14.59 9.92 -16.45
N MET A 373 -15.26 10.15 -15.32
CA MET A 373 -16.43 9.37 -14.91
C MET A 373 -17.61 9.55 -15.88
N LEU A 374 -17.95 10.78 -16.27
CA LEU A 374 -19.02 11.02 -17.25
C LEU A 374 -18.68 10.45 -18.63
N GLU A 375 -17.43 10.63 -19.08
CA GLU A 375 -16.96 10.11 -20.37
C GLU A 375 -17.07 8.58 -20.45
N HIS A 376 -16.68 7.88 -19.40
CA HIS A 376 -16.66 6.41 -19.35
C HIS A 376 -17.88 5.85 -18.62
N TRP A 377 -19.00 6.58 -18.59
CA TRP A 377 -20.17 6.20 -17.82
C TRP A 377 -20.75 4.84 -18.20
N ALA A 378 -20.86 4.58 -19.51
CA ALA A 378 -21.46 3.37 -20.05
C ALA A 378 -20.55 2.13 -19.94
N ARG A 379 -19.22 2.34 -19.96
CA ARG A 379 -18.19 1.29 -19.92
C ARG A 379 -17.16 1.59 -18.83
N PRO A 380 -17.55 1.48 -17.55
CA PRO A 380 -16.64 1.73 -16.44
C PRO A 380 -15.51 0.70 -16.38
N SER A 381 -14.35 1.14 -15.87
CA SER A 381 -13.24 0.23 -15.55
C SER A 381 -13.63 -0.74 -14.42
N GLY A 382 -13.09 -1.96 -14.47
CA GLY A 382 -13.27 -2.95 -13.41
C GLY A 382 -12.49 -2.66 -12.12
N ARG A 383 -11.52 -1.73 -12.17
CA ARG A 383 -10.73 -1.31 -10.99
C ARG A 383 -11.36 -0.12 -10.28
N ASP A 384 -11.38 -0.20 -8.95
CA ASP A 384 -11.86 0.86 -8.07
C ASP A 384 -10.96 2.10 -8.13
N ARG A 385 -11.58 3.28 -8.35
CA ARG A 385 -10.89 4.56 -8.53
C ARG A 385 -10.36 5.18 -7.21
N VAL A 386 -10.66 4.59 -6.06
CA VAL A 386 -10.17 5.02 -4.73
C VAL A 386 -9.12 4.05 -4.20
N LEU A 387 -9.44 2.75 -4.19
CA LEU A 387 -8.66 1.70 -3.52
C LEU A 387 -7.71 0.95 -4.46
N GLY A 388 -7.88 1.08 -5.77
CA GLY A 388 -7.11 0.34 -6.78
C GLY A 388 -7.41 -1.16 -6.84
N MET A 389 -8.34 -1.65 -6.00
CA MET A 389 -8.75 -3.05 -5.95
C MET A 389 -9.71 -3.39 -7.11
N TRP A 390 -9.76 -4.66 -7.51
CA TRP A 390 -10.76 -5.14 -8.46
C TRP A 390 -12.16 -5.12 -7.81
N ARG A 391 -13.03 -4.22 -8.26
CA ARG A 391 -14.41 -4.04 -7.75
C ARG A 391 -15.34 -3.64 -8.91
N PRO A 392 -15.61 -4.54 -9.86
CA PRO A 392 -16.20 -4.19 -11.14
C PRO A 392 -17.59 -3.55 -11.00
N ILE A 393 -17.88 -2.64 -11.92
CA ILE A 393 -19.20 -2.04 -12.16
C ILE A 393 -19.67 -2.61 -13.50
N LEU A 394 -20.90 -3.10 -13.57
CA LEU A 394 -21.45 -3.62 -14.82
C LEU A 394 -21.59 -2.49 -15.85
N ALA A 395 -21.43 -2.84 -17.13
CA ALA A 395 -21.75 -1.91 -18.21
C ALA A 395 -23.21 -1.45 -18.09
N ARG A 396 -23.46 -0.18 -18.41
CA ARG A 396 -24.77 0.47 -18.25
C ARG A 396 -25.03 1.44 -19.38
N THR A 397 -26.25 1.95 -19.47
CA THR A 397 -26.62 2.93 -20.50
C THR A 397 -25.90 4.26 -20.28
N SER A 398 -25.62 5.00 -21.36
CA SER A 398 -25.09 6.37 -21.26
C SER A 398 -26.15 7.40 -20.89
N ARG A 399 -27.44 7.03 -20.92
CA ARG A 399 -28.58 7.93 -20.73
C ARG A 399 -28.46 8.82 -19.49
N PRO A 400 -28.15 8.33 -18.27
CA PRO A 400 -28.00 9.20 -17.10
C PRO A 400 -26.95 10.31 -17.29
N ALA A 401 -25.77 9.95 -17.81
CA ALA A 401 -24.72 10.92 -18.11
C ALA A 401 -25.11 11.87 -19.25
N ALA A 402 -25.80 11.37 -20.28
CA ALA A 402 -26.31 12.20 -21.37
C ALA A 402 -27.33 13.23 -20.86
N THR A 403 -28.30 12.83 -20.04
CA THR A 403 -29.28 13.75 -19.44
C THR A 403 -28.59 14.84 -18.61
N ALA A 404 -27.65 14.45 -17.74
CA ALA A 404 -26.91 15.40 -16.90
C ALA A 404 -26.05 16.37 -17.74
N VAL A 405 -25.32 15.86 -18.73
CA VAL A 405 -24.51 16.71 -19.62
C VAL A 405 -25.40 17.67 -20.41
N GLN A 406 -26.58 17.22 -20.87
CA GLN A 406 -27.54 18.06 -21.59
C GLN A 406 -28.08 19.18 -20.71
N ALA A 407 -28.37 18.90 -19.43
CA ALA A 407 -28.90 19.89 -18.49
C ALA A 407 -27.89 21.02 -18.19
N HIS A 408 -26.59 20.70 -18.15
CA HIS A 408 -25.52 21.68 -17.89
C HIS A 408 -24.91 22.27 -19.18
N TRP A 409 -25.34 21.78 -20.34
CA TRP A 409 -24.74 22.12 -21.63
C TRP A 409 -24.73 23.63 -21.91
N ASP A 410 -25.84 24.33 -21.66
CA ASP A 410 -25.96 25.76 -21.96
C ASP A 410 -25.00 26.63 -21.13
N GLN A 411 -24.72 26.22 -19.89
CA GLN A 411 -23.71 26.85 -19.05
C GLN A 411 -22.31 26.52 -19.58
N TRP A 412 -22.01 25.24 -19.79
CA TRP A 412 -20.66 24.81 -20.18
C TRP A 412 -20.24 25.29 -21.55
N LYS A 413 -21.15 25.34 -22.52
CA LYS A 413 -20.85 25.82 -23.88
C LYS A 413 -20.44 27.29 -23.90
N SER A 414 -20.84 28.05 -22.88
CA SER A 414 -20.53 29.47 -22.74
C SER A 414 -19.22 29.73 -21.99
N ASP A 415 -18.71 28.73 -21.23
CA ASP A 415 -17.47 28.84 -20.48
C ASP A 415 -16.28 28.31 -21.30
N THR A 416 -15.41 29.23 -21.72
CA THR A 416 -14.23 28.95 -22.55
C THR A 416 -13.15 28.11 -21.87
N LYS A 417 -13.29 27.72 -20.60
CA LYS A 417 -12.36 26.79 -19.94
C LYS A 417 -12.83 25.34 -19.96
N VAL A 418 -14.15 25.10 -20.00
CA VAL A 418 -14.74 23.76 -19.86
C VAL A 418 -15.47 23.28 -21.11
N ALA A 419 -15.91 24.20 -21.96
CA ALA A 419 -16.69 23.94 -23.17
C ALA A 419 -16.21 22.79 -24.09
N PRO A 420 -14.91 22.59 -24.40
CA PRO A 420 -14.47 21.54 -25.32
C PRO A 420 -14.53 20.19 -24.67
N ARG A 421 -14.10 20.11 -23.40
CA ARG A 421 -14.15 18.89 -22.62
C ARG A 421 -15.60 18.46 -22.44
N ALA A 422 -16.48 19.42 -22.12
CA ALA A 422 -17.92 19.21 -22.07
C ALA A 422 -18.47 18.72 -23.42
N ALA A 423 -18.06 19.32 -24.53
CA ALA A 423 -18.52 18.94 -25.87
C ALA A 423 -18.07 17.53 -26.27
N LEU A 424 -16.81 17.18 -25.98
CA LEU A 424 -16.28 15.85 -26.21
C LEU A 424 -17.05 14.82 -25.38
N VAL A 425 -17.28 15.09 -24.10
CA VAL A 425 -18.08 14.23 -23.23
C VAL A 425 -19.51 14.11 -23.75
N ALA A 426 -20.15 15.21 -24.14
CA ALA A 426 -21.50 15.24 -24.73
C ALA A 426 -21.61 14.28 -25.92
N VAL A 427 -20.67 14.36 -26.86
CA VAL A 427 -20.63 13.46 -28.01
C VAL A 427 -20.41 12.00 -27.58
N ARG A 428 -19.50 11.74 -26.64
CA ARG A 428 -19.21 10.38 -26.13
C ARG A 428 -20.40 9.73 -25.43
N VAL A 429 -21.21 10.51 -24.73
CA VAL A 429 -22.43 10.02 -24.07
C VAL A 429 -23.64 9.94 -25.01
N GLY A 430 -23.49 10.42 -26.26
CA GLY A 430 -24.48 10.30 -27.33
C GLY A 430 -25.38 11.52 -27.54
N LEU A 431 -24.99 12.71 -27.05
CA LEU A 431 -25.71 13.95 -27.31
C LEU A 431 -25.34 14.55 -28.66
N VAL A 432 -26.33 15.17 -29.30
CA VAL A 432 -26.15 15.94 -30.52
C VAL A 432 -25.66 17.32 -30.15
N VAL A 433 -24.37 17.58 -30.37
CA VAL A 433 -23.81 18.92 -30.27
C VAL A 433 -23.83 19.55 -31.65
N SER A 434 -24.32 20.79 -31.76
CA SER A 434 -24.35 21.52 -33.03
C SER A 434 -22.96 21.59 -33.64
N LEU A 435 -22.81 21.01 -34.82
CA LEU A 435 -21.56 21.08 -35.57
C LEU A 435 -21.10 22.53 -35.78
N PRO A 436 -21.96 23.51 -36.18
CA PRO A 436 -21.58 24.93 -36.20
C PRO A 436 -20.92 25.46 -34.92
N TYR A 437 -21.37 25.01 -33.74
CA TYR A 437 -20.76 25.40 -32.48
C TYR A 437 -19.36 24.80 -32.31
N LEU A 438 -19.20 23.50 -32.55
CA LEU A 438 -17.91 22.83 -32.48
C LEU A 438 -16.91 23.45 -33.47
N VAL A 439 -17.39 23.74 -34.67
CA VAL A 439 -16.65 24.44 -35.71
C VAL A 439 -16.17 25.81 -35.23
N HIS A 440 -17.08 26.63 -34.69
CA HIS A 440 -16.72 27.94 -34.14
C HIS A 440 -15.65 27.81 -33.04
N ALA A 441 -15.81 26.83 -32.14
CA ALA A 441 -14.85 26.55 -31.07
C ALA A 441 -13.45 26.16 -31.57
N VAL A 442 -13.36 25.55 -32.75
CA VAL A 442 -12.11 25.17 -33.39
C VAL A 442 -11.45 26.33 -34.13
N VAL A 443 -12.23 27.19 -34.81
CA VAL A 443 -11.70 28.29 -35.63
C VAL A 443 -11.40 29.57 -34.86
N ASP A 444 -11.95 29.74 -33.66
CA ASP A 444 -11.73 30.91 -32.82
C ASP A 444 -10.28 30.94 -32.28
N ALA A 445 -9.43 31.73 -32.94
CA ALA A 445 -8.01 31.86 -32.63
C ALA A 445 -7.73 32.51 -31.27
N SER A 446 -8.72 33.15 -30.63
CA SER A 446 -8.57 33.70 -29.28
C SER A 446 -8.53 32.61 -28.20
N ARG A 447 -8.95 31.38 -28.52
CA ARG A 447 -9.02 30.26 -27.58
C ARG A 447 -7.70 29.50 -27.50
N PRO A 448 -7.38 28.90 -26.33
CA PRO A 448 -6.17 28.09 -26.18
C PRO A 448 -6.09 26.94 -27.20
N ALA A 449 -4.88 26.57 -27.62
CA ALA A 449 -4.69 25.49 -28.59
C ALA A 449 -5.22 24.13 -28.11
N SER A 450 -5.04 23.81 -26.82
CA SER A 450 -5.57 22.59 -26.18
C SER A 450 -7.11 22.54 -26.24
N TYR A 451 -7.75 23.69 -25.99
CA TYR A 451 -9.20 23.86 -26.11
C TYR A 451 -9.69 23.53 -27.52
N ARG A 452 -9.05 24.16 -28.51
CA ARG A 452 -9.39 23.98 -29.93
C ARG A 452 -9.14 22.54 -30.39
N ALA A 453 -8.09 21.90 -29.88
CA ALA A 453 -7.76 20.50 -30.18
C ALA A 453 -8.80 19.51 -29.63
N GLU A 454 -9.31 19.71 -28.41
CA GLU A 454 -10.42 18.92 -27.87
C GLU A 454 -11.73 19.13 -28.66
N ALA A 455 -12.01 20.37 -29.07
CA ALA A 455 -13.17 20.65 -29.93
C ALA A 455 -13.07 19.91 -31.28
N LEU A 456 -11.88 19.84 -31.88
CA LEU A 456 -11.65 19.06 -33.10
C LEU A 456 -11.89 17.54 -32.89
N GLN A 457 -11.49 17.00 -31.74
CA GLN A 457 -11.82 15.60 -31.39
C GLN A 457 -13.32 15.39 -31.23
N ALA A 458 -14.03 16.35 -30.63
CA ALA A 458 -15.47 16.31 -30.51
C ALA A 458 -16.15 16.33 -31.89
N ILE A 459 -15.64 17.11 -32.85
CA ILE A 459 -16.13 17.09 -34.24
C ILE A 459 -15.99 15.69 -34.84
N ASP A 460 -14.80 15.07 -34.78
CA ASP A 460 -14.61 13.72 -35.36
C ASP A 460 -15.47 12.65 -34.70
N ALA A 461 -15.63 12.72 -33.38
CA ALA A 461 -16.49 11.81 -32.66
C ALA A 461 -17.99 12.02 -33.01
N HIS A 462 -18.39 13.24 -33.36
CA HIS A 462 -19.78 13.59 -33.69
C HIS A 462 -20.12 13.27 -35.16
N ASP A 463 -19.27 13.73 -36.08
CA ASP A 463 -19.38 13.49 -37.52
C ASP A 463 -17.97 13.31 -38.09
N ALA A 464 -17.63 12.06 -38.37
CA ALA A 464 -16.32 11.68 -38.91
C ALA A 464 -15.98 12.38 -40.24
N ARG A 465 -16.97 12.69 -41.09
CA ARG A 465 -16.74 13.38 -42.36
C ARG A 465 -16.34 14.82 -42.11
N GLN A 466 -17.02 15.48 -41.17
CA GLN A 466 -16.71 16.86 -40.80
C GLN A 466 -15.41 16.94 -40.00
N GLY A 467 -15.15 15.95 -39.14
CA GLY A 467 -13.87 15.82 -38.43
C GLY A 467 -12.71 15.78 -39.41
N LEU A 468 -12.82 14.96 -40.45
CA LEU A 468 -11.85 14.90 -41.53
C LEU A 468 -11.73 16.24 -42.29
N ASN A 469 -12.85 16.88 -42.68
CA ASN A 469 -12.82 18.17 -43.38
C ASN A 469 -12.12 19.28 -42.56
N TRP A 470 -12.35 19.32 -41.26
CA TRP A 470 -11.69 20.28 -40.37
C TRP A 470 -10.24 19.92 -40.10
N ALA A 471 -9.93 18.63 -39.95
CA ALA A 471 -8.56 18.17 -39.85
C ALA A 471 -7.72 18.61 -41.07
N ARG A 472 -8.26 18.50 -42.29
CA ARG A 472 -7.60 19.01 -43.52
C ARG A 472 -7.25 20.50 -43.45
N ARG A 473 -8.12 21.31 -42.84
CA ARG A 473 -7.91 22.76 -42.72
C ARG A 473 -6.88 23.11 -41.64
N LEU A 474 -6.78 22.30 -40.60
CA LEU A 474 -6.01 22.60 -39.38
C LEU A 474 -4.69 21.84 -39.30
N VAL A 475 -4.43 20.94 -40.23
CA VAL A 475 -3.18 20.18 -40.27
C VAL A 475 -1.93 21.08 -40.40
N HIS A 476 -2.12 22.30 -40.91
CA HIS A 476 -1.10 23.35 -41.02
C HIS A 476 -1.31 24.53 -40.03
N ASP A 477 -2.13 24.38 -38.99
CA ASP A 477 -2.36 25.44 -37.98
C ASP A 477 -1.05 25.83 -37.28
N SER A 478 -0.92 27.04 -36.77
CA SER A 478 0.28 27.49 -36.06
C SER A 478 0.55 26.74 -34.74
N HIS A 479 -0.46 26.10 -34.15
CA HIS A 479 -0.35 25.42 -32.86
C HIS A 479 -0.18 23.90 -32.98
N ALA A 480 0.80 23.35 -32.26
CA ALA A 480 1.18 21.94 -32.36
C ALA A 480 0.09 20.97 -31.87
N GLU A 481 -0.69 21.33 -30.84
CA GLU A 481 -1.74 20.46 -30.30
C GLU A 481 -2.84 20.17 -31.34
N LEU A 482 -3.24 21.21 -32.08
CA LEU A 482 -4.24 21.12 -33.14
C LEU A 482 -3.73 20.29 -34.32
N ARG A 483 -2.52 20.58 -34.79
CA ARG A 483 -1.90 19.80 -35.87
C ARG A 483 -1.79 18.32 -35.50
N GLY A 484 -1.44 18.01 -34.25
CA GLY A 484 -1.35 16.63 -33.75
C GLY A 484 -2.69 15.88 -33.80
N VAL A 485 -3.76 16.50 -33.31
CA VAL A 485 -5.12 15.93 -33.39
C VAL A 485 -5.59 15.80 -34.82
N ALA A 486 -5.37 16.83 -35.65
CA ALA A 486 -5.75 16.84 -37.06
C ALA A 486 -5.09 15.68 -37.82
N ARG A 487 -3.76 15.50 -37.68
CA ARG A 487 -3.04 14.39 -38.33
C ARG A 487 -3.58 13.03 -37.91
N ARG A 488 -3.87 12.82 -36.62
CA ARG A 488 -4.44 11.55 -36.14
C ARG A 488 -5.80 11.28 -36.78
N ILE A 489 -6.70 12.26 -36.80
CA ILE A 489 -8.00 12.14 -37.46
C ILE A 489 -7.83 11.83 -38.94
N MET A 490 -6.93 12.52 -39.65
CA MET A 490 -6.68 12.26 -41.06
C MET A 490 -6.14 10.85 -41.31
N VAL A 491 -5.27 10.33 -40.44
CA VAL A 491 -4.77 8.95 -40.53
C VAL A 491 -5.90 7.94 -40.35
N ASP A 492 -6.78 8.15 -39.37
CA ASP A 492 -7.89 7.25 -39.07
C ASP A 492 -8.98 7.28 -40.17
N ARG A 493 -9.17 8.41 -40.86
CA ARG A 493 -10.30 8.62 -41.79
C ARG A 493 -9.91 8.71 -43.28
N ALA A 494 -8.73 9.24 -43.60
CA ALA A 494 -8.24 9.48 -44.97
C ALA A 494 -6.72 9.20 -45.07
N PRO A 495 -6.29 7.96 -44.84
CA PRO A 495 -4.87 7.61 -44.69
C PRO A 495 -3.99 8.00 -45.88
N ILE A 496 -4.51 7.91 -47.12
CA ILE A 496 -3.77 8.25 -48.34
C ILE A 496 -3.47 9.76 -48.39
N GLU A 497 -4.44 10.59 -48.02
CA GLU A 497 -4.29 12.05 -48.01
C GLU A 497 -3.45 12.53 -46.82
N ALA A 498 -3.59 11.86 -45.67
CA ALA A 498 -2.80 12.14 -44.49
C ALA A 498 -1.30 11.89 -44.72
N LEU A 499 -0.96 10.96 -45.61
CA LEU A 499 0.39 10.48 -45.81
C LEU A 499 1.43 11.59 -46.09
N PRO A 500 1.28 12.45 -47.13
CA PRO A 500 2.23 13.53 -47.36
C PRO A 500 2.38 14.48 -46.16
N LEU A 501 1.30 14.73 -45.42
CA LEU A 501 1.29 15.62 -44.25
C LEU A 501 1.99 15.01 -43.03
N VAL A 502 1.81 13.70 -42.83
CA VAL A 502 2.55 12.95 -41.82
C VAL A 502 4.03 12.93 -42.17
N ILE A 503 4.38 12.66 -43.42
CA ILE A 503 5.77 12.69 -43.93
C ILE A 503 6.40 14.07 -43.70
N GLU A 504 5.70 15.15 -44.04
CA GLU A 504 6.14 16.52 -43.79
C GLU A 504 6.39 16.77 -42.29
N SER A 505 5.43 16.39 -41.44
CA SER A 505 5.53 16.57 -39.99
C SER A 505 6.71 15.79 -39.37
N VAL A 506 7.11 14.67 -39.96
CA VAL A 506 8.32 13.94 -39.53
C VAL A 506 9.60 14.71 -39.88
N ARG A 507 9.60 15.46 -40.99
CA ARG A 507 10.75 16.22 -41.49
C ARG A 507 10.93 17.57 -40.80
N SER A 508 9.85 18.34 -40.62
CA SER A 508 9.91 19.75 -40.19
C SER A 508 9.23 20.05 -38.84
N GLY A 509 8.53 19.09 -38.22
CA GLY A 509 7.80 19.32 -36.97
C GLY A 509 8.69 19.57 -35.75
N THR A 510 8.08 20.05 -34.65
CA THR A 510 8.74 20.06 -33.33
C THR A 510 9.08 18.64 -32.88
N ARG A 511 9.96 18.47 -31.88
CA ARG A 511 10.35 17.12 -31.39
C ARG A 511 9.14 16.22 -31.11
N ARG A 512 8.16 16.71 -30.35
CA ARG A 512 6.96 15.95 -29.99
C ARG A 512 6.10 15.63 -31.20
N GLU A 513 5.96 16.57 -32.13
CA GLU A 513 5.20 16.33 -33.36
C GLU A 513 5.88 15.32 -34.28
N ARG A 514 7.21 15.32 -34.36
CA ARG A 514 7.96 14.32 -35.12
C ARG A 514 7.77 12.93 -34.52
N GLN A 515 7.82 12.81 -33.20
CA GLN A 515 7.56 11.56 -32.48
C GLN A 515 6.13 11.05 -32.76
N ASP A 516 5.12 11.91 -32.60
CA ASP A 516 3.73 11.52 -32.85
C ASP A 516 3.48 11.20 -34.33
N ALA A 517 4.06 11.97 -35.25
CA ALA A 517 3.94 11.72 -36.69
C ALA A 517 4.61 10.40 -37.13
N LEU A 518 5.75 10.02 -36.52
CA LEU A 518 6.37 8.72 -36.79
C LEU A 518 5.46 7.56 -36.40
N ARG A 519 4.87 7.61 -35.19
CA ARG A 519 3.91 6.58 -34.75
C ARG A 519 2.75 6.44 -35.73
N LEU A 520 2.23 7.57 -36.20
CA LEU A 520 1.17 7.59 -37.22
C LEU A 520 1.65 7.05 -38.57
N LEU A 521 2.87 7.37 -39.00
CA LEU A 521 3.44 6.86 -40.25
C LEU A 521 3.53 5.32 -40.24
N GLY A 522 3.86 4.73 -39.09
CA GLY A 522 3.92 3.29 -38.90
C GLY A 522 2.59 2.56 -39.14
N THR A 523 1.45 3.21 -38.91
CA THR A 523 0.12 2.60 -39.06
C THR A 523 -0.49 2.76 -40.45
N LEU A 524 0.16 3.53 -41.35
CA LEU A 524 -0.35 3.80 -42.70
C LEU A 524 0.08 2.72 -43.70
N LYS A 525 -0.87 1.90 -44.19
CA LYS A 525 -0.61 0.90 -45.24
C LYS A 525 -0.49 1.54 -46.63
N HIS A 526 0.69 2.04 -47.00
CA HIS A 526 0.92 2.65 -48.32
C HIS A 526 2.38 2.55 -48.79
N PRO A 527 2.68 2.32 -50.09
CA PRO A 527 4.06 2.22 -50.60
C PRO A 527 4.92 3.44 -50.30
N SER A 528 4.38 4.66 -50.38
CA SER A 528 5.13 5.87 -50.01
C SER A 528 5.42 5.98 -48.51
N ALA A 529 4.58 5.40 -47.65
CA ALA A 529 4.84 5.33 -46.21
C ALA A 529 6.01 4.39 -45.93
N GLU A 530 5.99 3.21 -46.57
CA GLU A 530 7.09 2.25 -46.53
C GLU A 530 8.39 2.86 -47.07
N LYS A 531 8.35 3.51 -48.24
CA LYS A 531 9.51 4.21 -48.82
C LYS A 531 10.08 5.28 -47.91
N GLU A 532 9.22 6.07 -47.27
CA GLU A 532 9.67 7.10 -46.33
C GLU A 532 10.25 6.48 -45.05
N LEU A 533 9.61 5.44 -44.50
CA LEU A 533 10.16 4.68 -43.36
C LEU A 533 11.52 4.08 -43.71
N LEU A 534 11.70 3.52 -44.91
CA LEU A 534 12.99 3.01 -45.40
C LEU A 534 14.06 4.11 -45.47
N ARG A 535 13.70 5.28 -46.01
CA ARG A 535 14.59 6.45 -46.11
C ARG A 535 14.99 6.97 -44.73
N LEU A 536 14.00 7.23 -43.88
CA LEU A 536 14.19 7.75 -42.52
C LEU A 536 14.98 6.77 -41.66
N PHE A 537 14.66 5.48 -41.75
CA PHE A 537 15.38 4.44 -41.03
C PHE A 537 16.84 4.41 -41.47
N GLY A 538 17.11 4.42 -42.79
CA GLY A 538 18.48 4.52 -43.31
C GLY A 538 19.23 5.77 -42.83
N GLU A 539 18.62 6.95 -42.94
CA GLU A 539 19.25 8.21 -42.49
C GLU A 539 19.49 8.24 -40.99
N TRP A 540 18.57 7.69 -40.19
CA TRP A 540 18.76 7.58 -38.75
C TRP A 540 19.84 6.56 -38.38
N THR A 541 19.92 5.42 -39.09
CA THR A 541 21.01 4.44 -38.88
C THR A 541 22.36 5.03 -39.26
N ASP A 542 22.42 5.86 -40.31
CA ASP A 542 23.62 6.57 -40.77
C ASP A 542 24.00 7.78 -39.90
N GLY A 543 23.22 8.10 -38.85
CA GLY A 543 23.48 9.24 -37.96
C GLY A 543 23.12 10.62 -38.55
N ARG A 544 22.38 10.65 -39.67
CA ARG A 544 21.96 11.88 -40.36
C ARG A 544 20.67 12.50 -39.79
N LEU A 545 19.97 11.82 -38.87
CA LEU A 545 18.77 12.32 -38.19
C LEU A 545 18.96 12.44 -36.68
N ALA A 546 18.22 13.37 -36.07
CA ALA A 546 18.23 13.61 -34.63
C ALA A 546 17.92 12.33 -33.82
N PRO A 547 18.69 11.98 -32.78
CA PRO A 547 18.49 10.73 -32.05
C PRO A 547 17.17 10.65 -31.27
N ALA A 548 16.59 11.80 -30.88
CA ALA A 548 15.40 11.90 -30.02
C ALA A 548 14.10 11.33 -30.62
N ILE A 549 14.08 11.02 -31.91
CA ILE A 549 12.94 10.40 -32.62
C ILE A 549 13.15 8.91 -32.89
N GLY A 550 14.30 8.36 -32.48
CA GLY A 550 14.72 7.01 -32.84
C GLY A 550 13.80 5.90 -32.33
N LEU A 551 13.23 6.08 -31.14
CA LEU A 551 12.34 5.07 -30.56
C LEU A 551 11.07 4.94 -31.38
N GLU A 552 10.41 6.07 -31.65
CA GLU A 552 9.20 6.09 -32.47
C GLU A 552 9.45 5.56 -33.87
N LEU A 553 10.58 5.90 -34.48
CA LEU A 553 10.94 5.39 -35.81
C LEU A 553 11.13 3.86 -35.79
N LEU A 554 11.88 3.33 -34.82
CA LEU A 554 12.12 1.89 -34.69
C LEU A 554 10.82 1.12 -34.43
N GLU A 555 9.98 1.59 -33.51
CA GLU A 555 8.67 0.99 -33.22
C GLU A 555 7.75 1.04 -34.44
N SER A 556 7.76 2.14 -35.19
CA SER A 556 6.95 2.31 -36.39
C SER A 556 7.40 1.40 -37.52
N VAL A 557 8.71 1.28 -37.76
CA VAL A 557 9.29 0.32 -38.72
C VAL A 557 8.91 -1.11 -38.34
N ARG A 558 9.07 -1.48 -37.06
CA ARG A 558 8.71 -2.81 -36.56
C ARG A 558 7.23 -3.10 -36.76
N HIS A 559 6.36 -2.20 -36.28
CA HIS A 559 4.91 -2.34 -36.41
C HIS A 559 4.52 -2.49 -37.89
N HIS A 560 4.95 -1.57 -38.75
CA HIS A 560 4.63 -1.58 -40.17
C HIS A 560 5.10 -2.88 -40.87
N ALA A 561 6.35 -3.29 -40.63
CA ALA A 561 6.89 -4.53 -41.20
C ALA A 561 6.09 -5.76 -40.78
N THR A 562 5.70 -5.84 -39.50
CA THR A 562 4.93 -6.98 -38.97
C THR A 562 3.46 -6.98 -39.38
N THR A 563 2.80 -5.81 -39.34
CA THR A 563 1.36 -5.69 -39.58
C THR A 563 1.03 -5.71 -41.06
N PHE A 564 1.88 -5.15 -41.92
CA PHE A 564 1.64 -5.08 -43.37
C PHE A 564 2.53 -6.00 -44.21
N GLY A 565 3.52 -6.67 -43.61
CA GLY A 565 4.34 -7.69 -44.29
C GLY A 565 5.40 -7.15 -45.25
N SER A 566 5.96 -5.96 -44.98
CA SER A 566 7.04 -5.38 -45.82
C SER A 566 8.33 -6.19 -45.71
N ALA A 567 8.71 -6.86 -46.81
CA ALA A 567 9.94 -7.65 -46.89
C ALA A 567 11.20 -6.78 -46.80
N GLU A 568 11.20 -5.58 -47.39
CA GLU A 568 12.38 -4.72 -47.38
C GLU A 568 12.60 -4.05 -46.02
N LEU A 569 11.54 -3.51 -45.38
CA LEU A 569 11.66 -2.98 -44.02
C LEU A 569 12.07 -4.07 -43.06
N LYS A 570 11.50 -5.28 -43.18
CA LYS A 570 11.92 -6.43 -42.38
C LYS A 570 13.39 -6.74 -42.59
N ARG A 571 13.87 -6.85 -43.83
CA ARG A 571 15.30 -7.09 -44.13
C ARG A 571 16.22 -6.01 -43.55
N LYS A 572 15.87 -4.72 -43.69
CA LYS A 572 16.66 -3.62 -43.12
C LYS A 572 16.62 -3.61 -41.59
N LEU A 573 15.45 -3.87 -41.00
CA LEU A 573 15.29 -3.98 -39.56
C LEU A 573 16.11 -5.15 -39.01
N ASP A 574 16.02 -6.32 -39.62
CA ASP A 574 16.79 -7.52 -39.26
C ASP A 574 18.29 -7.25 -39.41
N ALA A 575 18.73 -6.59 -40.49
CA ALA A 575 20.13 -6.20 -40.68
C ALA A 575 20.59 -5.19 -39.63
N TYR A 576 19.77 -4.19 -39.29
CA TYR A 576 20.08 -3.23 -38.23
C TYR A 576 20.15 -3.93 -36.86
N GLU A 577 19.19 -4.79 -36.55
CA GLU A 577 19.17 -5.59 -35.33
C GLU A 577 20.39 -6.51 -35.24
N ALA A 578 20.78 -7.16 -36.33
CA ALA A 578 22.01 -7.95 -36.42
C ALA A 578 23.27 -7.09 -36.22
N SER A 579 23.32 -5.90 -36.84
CA SER A 579 24.47 -4.99 -36.72
C SER A 579 24.69 -4.48 -35.29
N ARG A 580 23.61 -4.33 -34.52
CA ARG A 580 23.67 -3.93 -33.10
C ARG A 580 23.66 -5.11 -32.14
N ALA A 581 23.45 -6.34 -32.60
CA ALA A 581 23.35 -7.51 -31.72
C ALA A 581 24.64 -7.78 -30.93
N SER A 582 25.79 -7.35 -31.42
CA SER A 582 27.09 -7.46 -30.74
C SER A 582 27.46 -6.23 -29.89
N LEU A 583 26.76 -5.10 -30.05
CA LEU A 583 27.07 -3.87 -29.31
C LEU A 583 26.80 -4.01 -27.80
N PRO A 584 27.39 -3.15 -26.95
CA PRO A 584 26.96 -2.99 -25.57
C PRO A 584 25.46 -2.66 -25.47
N LEU A 585 24.77 -3.13 -24.42
CA LEU A 585 23.30 -3.00 -24.31
C LEU A 585 22.81 -1.55 -24.41
N ALA A 586 23.47 -0.60 -23.75
CA ALA A 586 23.14 0.83 -23.82
C ALA A 586 23.28 1.41 -25.24
N ASP A 587 24.20 0.86 -26.05
CA ASP A 587 24.36 1.22 -27.46
C ASP A 587 23.34 0.52 -28.36
N ARG A 588 22.89 -0.71 -28.01
CA ARG A 588 21.77 -1.39 -28.69
C ARG A 588 20.48 -0.60 -28.59
N TYR A 589 20.25 0.03 -27.44
CA TYR A 589 19.06 0.80 -27.10
C TYR A 589 19.33 2.31 -27.08
N ARG A 590 20.24 2.80 -27.93
CA ARG A 590 20.61 4.23 -28.00
C ARG A 590 19.42 5.18 -28.15
N GLU A 591 18.35 4.71 -28.77
CA GLU A 591 17.06 5.41 -28.91
C GLU A 591 16.37 5.76 -27.59
N LEU A 592 16.74 5.12 -26.47
CA LEU A 592 16.17 5.37 -25.15
C LEU A 592 16.95 6.44 -24.35
N GLN A 593 18.06 6.94 -24.87
CA GLN A 593 18.91 7.91 -24.15
C GLN A 593 18.33 9.34 -24.17
N VAL A 594 17.53 9.66 -25.19
CA VAL A 594 17.03 11.03 -25.44
C VAL A 594 15.61 11.01 -25.99
N GLY A 595 14.86 12.08 -25.75
CA GLY A 595 13.51 12.26 -26.29
C GLY A 595 12.39 11.80 -25.36
N GLY A 596 12.69 11.57 -24.08
CA GLY A 596 11.69 11.28 -23.06
C GLY A 596 11.01 12.54 -22.51
N ASP A 597 10.10 12.33 -21.56
CA ASP A 597 9.40 13.35 -20.78
C ASP A 597 9.78 13.23 -19.29
N ALA A 598 10.46 14.26 -18.78
CA ALA A 598 10.94 14.28 -17.38
C ALA A 598 9.80 14.24 -16.34
N SER A 599 8.62 14.79 -16.66
CA SER A 599 7.48 14.78 -15.73
C SER A 599 6.89 13.39 -15.61
N ARG A 600 6.78 12.67 -16.74
CA ARG A 600 6.39 11.25 -16.74
C ARG A 600 7.44 10.37 -16.07
N GLY A 601 8.72 10.61 -16.34
CA GLY A 601 9.82 9.91 -15.68
C GLY A 601 9.79 10.06 -14.15
N ARG A 602 9.50 11.27 -13.65
CA ARG A 602 9.31 11.51 -12.21
C ARG A 602 8.15 10.69 -11.64
N ALA A 603 7.03 10.62 -12.35
CA ALA A 603 5.88 9.84 -11.92
C ALA A 603 6.21 8.34 -11.84
N VAL A 604 6.98 7.83 -12.80
CA VAL A 604 7.45 6.43 -12.82
C VAL A 604 8.37 6.15 -11.64
N PHE A 605 9.38 7.01 -11.41
CA PHE A 605 10.37 6.82 -10.34
C PHE A 605 9.73 6.68 -8.95
N PHE A 606 8.74 7.52 -8.64
CA PHE A 606 8.07 7.55 -7.33
C PHE A 606 6.79 6.73 -7.24
N GLY A 607 6.22 6.29 -8.37
CA GLY A 607 4.85 5.76 -8.43
C GLY A 607 4.69 4.42 -9.14
N ASP A 608 5.65 4.00 -9.97
CA ASP A 608 5.54 2.72 -10.68
C ASP A 608 6.21 1.59 -9.89
N VAL A 609 5.40 0.63 -9.44
CA VAL A 609 5.85 -0.53 -8.66
C VAL A 609 6.75 -1.46 -9.49
N ARG A 610 6.60 -1.49 -10.82
CA ARG A 610 7.46 -2.29 -11.71
C ARG A 610 8.86 -1.70 -11.77
N ALA A 611 8.96 -0.37 -11.82
CA ALA A 611 10.25 0.33 -11.80
C ALA A 611 10.88 0.26 -10.40
N SER A 612 10.07 0.49 -9.35
CA SER A 612 10.50 0.40 -7.95
C SER A 612 11.75 1.23 -7.60
N CYS A 613 12.14 2.21 -8.42
CA CYS A 613 13.42 2.94 -8.27
C CYS A 613 13.53 3.61 -6.91
N SER A 614 12.45 4.22 -6.43
CA SER A 614 12.37 4.88 -5.11
C SER A 614 12.44 3.92 -3.91
N ARG A 615 12.36 2.59 -4.10
CA ARG A 615 12.61 1.62 -3.02
C ARG A 615 14.08 1.53 -2.67
N CYS A 616 14.96 1.71 -3.65
CA CYS A 616 16.40 1.56 -3.47
C CYS A 616 17.12 2.91 -3.46
N HIS A 617 16.65 3.88 -4.24
CA HIS A 617 17.31 5.17 -4.45
C HIS A 617 16.58 6.30 -3.75
N THR A 618 17.34 7.29 -3.30
CA THR A 618 16.84 8.55 -2.73
C THR A 618 16.99 9.68 -3.74
N ILE A 619 16.00 10.57 -3.80
CA ILE A 619 16.07 11.87 -4.48
C ILE A 619 15.46 12.91 -3.53
N GLU A 620 16.19 14.00 -3.26
CA GLU A 620 15.73 15.11 -2.42
C GLU A 620 15.22 14.63 -1.03
N GLY A 621 15.90 13.63 -0.44
CA GLY A 621 15.54 13.05 0.86
C GLY A 621 14.35 12.07 0.84
N ARG A 622 13.80 11.74 -0.33
CA ARG A 622 12.71 10.78 -0.50
C ARG A 622 13.17 9.53 -1.24
N GLY A 623 13.06 8.37 -0.58
CA GLY A 623 13.29 7.06 -1.18
C GLY A 623 14.09 6.10 -0.30
N GLY A 624 14.76 5.13 -0.92
CA GLY A 624 15.56 4.11 -0.25
C GLY A 624 17.04 4.46 -0.14
N LEU A 625 17.73 3.74 0.74
CA LEU A 625 19.17 3.88 1.00
C LEU A 625 19.94 2.62 0.62
N VAL A 626 19.48 1.87 -0.39
CA VAL A 626 20.15 0.64 -0.88
C VAL A 626 21.06 0.97 -2.05
N GLY A 627 20.54 1.73 -3.01
CA GLY A 627 21.31 2.32 -4.10
C GLY A 627 21.86 3.70 -3.72
N PRO A 628 22.69 4.29 -4.60
CA PRO A 628 23.19 5.65 -4.45
C PRO A 628 22.06 6.68 -4.41
N ASP A 629 22.35 7.81 -3.75
CA ASP A 629 21.53 9.02 -3.85
C ASP A 629 21.61 9.55 -5.28
N LEU A 630 20.44 9.80 -5.88
CA LEU A 630 20.32 10.25 -7.27
C LEU A 630 19.91 11.73 -7.39
N THR A 631 19.93 12.49 -6.29
CA THR A 631 19.54 13.90 -6.24
C THR A 631 20.31 14.75 -7.27
N ASP A 632 21.61 14.46 -7.43
CA ASP A 632 22.52 15.20 -8.31
C ASP A 632 23.16 14.29 -9.39
N VAL A 633 22.51 13.17 -9.74
CA VAL A 633 23.13 12.11 -10.56
C VAL A 633 23.63 12.60 -11.93
N ALA A 634 23.03 13.65 -12.49
CA ALA A 634 23.43 14.18 -13.79
C ALA A 634 24.72 15.03 -13.73
N LYS A 635 25.31 15.27 -12.55
CA LYS A 635 26.67 15.82 -12.43
C LYS A 635 27.74 14.79 -12.80
N ASP A 636 27.50 13.53 -12.45
CA ASP A 636 28.48 12.45 -12.53
C ASP A 636 28.23 11.47 -13.67
N LYS A 637 26.98 11.36 -14.17
CA LYS A 637 26.59 10.43 -15.22
C LYS A 637 25.92 11.14 -16.40
N ASP A 638 26.38 10.83 -17.60
CA ASP A 638 25.69 11.21 -18.83
C ASP A 638 24.48 10.29 -19.12
N ARG A 639 23.71 10.63 -20.17
CA ARG A 639 22.50 9.88 -20.55
C ARG A 639 22.76 8.44 -20.94
N LYS A 640 23.90 8.15 -21.59
CA LYS A 640 24.27 6.79 -21.95
C LYS A 640 24.55 5.97 -20.70
N GLN A 641 25.30 6.53 -19.75
CA GLN A 641 25.61 5.90 -18.47
C GLN A 641 24.37 5.73 -17.59
N LEU A 642 23.43 6.68 -17.63
CA LEU A 642 22.13 6.55 -16.95
C LEU A 642 21.30 5.40 -17.54
N LEU A 643 21.18 5.35 -18.87
CA LEU A 643 20.48 4.25 -19.54
C LEU A 643 21.16 2.91 -19.24
N GLU A 644 22.48 2.84 -19.38
CA GLU A 644 23.28 1.65 -19.06
C GLU A 644 23.04 1.18 -17.64
N SER A 645 23.05 2.10 -16.66
CA SER A 645 22.77 1.75 -15.27
C SER A 645 21.37 1.16 -15.07
N ILE A 646 20.38 1.57 -15.89
CA ILE A 646 19.00 1.07 -15.81
C ILE A 646 18.84 -0.29 -16.51
N ILE A 647 19.39 -0.47 -17.70
CA ILE A 647 19.13 -1.65 -18.53
C ILE A 647 20.22 -2.72 -18.43
N ASP A 648 21.45 -2.34 -18.09
CA ASP A 648 22.63 -3.19 -17.91
C ASP A 648 23.36 -2.82 -16.60
N PRO A 649 22.70 -2.97 -15.44
CA PRO A 649 23.22 -2.49 -14.16
C PRO A 649 24.56 -3.15 -13.74
N ASN A 650 24.95 -4.26 -14.37
CA ASN A 650 26.19 -4.98 -14.09
C ASN A 650 27.41 -4.45 -14.84
N ARG A 651 27.19 -3.65 -15.90
CA ARG A 651 28.30 -3.12 -16.70
C ARG A 651 29.21 -2.22 -15.89
N THR A 652 28.60 -1.31 -15.15
CA THR A 652 29.29 -0.33 -14.32
C THR A 652 28.55 -0.18 -13.00
N ILE A 653 29.09 -0.80 -11.95
CA ILE A 653 28.55 -0.66 -10.60
C ILE A 653 29.15 0.60 -9.97
N ALA A 654 28.31 1.43 -9.33
CA ALA A 654 28.79 2.66 -8.69
C ALA A 654 29.80 2.32 -7.58
N LYS A 655 30.85 3.14 -7.44
CA LYS A 655 31.88 2.94 -6.42
C LYS A 655 31.29 2.95 -5.01
N GLY A 656 31.59 1.94 -4.22
CA GLY A 656 30.98 1.73 -2.89
C GLY A 656 29.58 1.11 -2.94
N PHE A 657 29.12 0.73 -4.12
CA PHE A 657 27.89 -0.02 -4.35
C PHE A 657 28.13 -1.35 -5.06
N GLU A 658 29.39 -1.80 -5.12
CA GLU A 658 29.75 -3.12 -5.61
C GLU A 658 29.08 -4.19 -4.76
N THR A 659 28.28 -5.02 -5.41
CA THR A 659 27.78 -6.22 -4.77
C THR A 659 28.92 -7.22 -4.67
N ILE A 660 29.16 -7.74 -3.48
CA ILE A 660 30.13 -8.82 -3.27
C ILE A 660 29.41 -10.08 -2.83
N ALA A 661 29.89 -11.23 -3.30
CA ALA A 661 29.62 -12.55 -2.76
C ALA A 661 30.77 -12.95 -1.85
N LEU A 662 30.45 -13.20 -0.59
CA LEU A 662 31.38 -13.76 0.38
C LEU A 662 31.09 -15.23 0.55
N PHE A 663 32.07 -16.07 0.29
CA PHE A 663 32.07 -17.48 0.64
C PHE A 663 32.59 -17.57 2.07
N ILE A 664 31.71 -18.03 2.93
CA ILE A 664 31.95 -18.11 4.36
C ILE A 664 32.33 -19.55 4.70
N ASP A 665 33.19 -19.74 5.70
CA ASP A 665 33.71 -21.03 6.20
C ASP A 665 32.68 -22.09 6.57
N ASP A 666 31.43 -21.68 6.73
CA ASP A 666 30.27 -22.54 6.96
C ASP A 666 29.49 -22.88 5.66
N GLY A 667 30.10 -22.66 4.50
CA GLY A 667 29.60 -23.05 3.17
C GLY A 667 28.54 -22.11 2.57
N ARG A 668 28.39 -20.91 3.11
CA ARG A 668 27.36 -19.93 2.70
C ARG A 668 27.93 -18.94 1.71
N VAL A 669 27.11 -18.52 0.74
CA VAL A 669 27.42 -17.39 -0.13
C VAL A 669 26.53 -16.21 0.27
N ILE A 670 27.12 -15.13 0.78
CA ILE A 670 26.38 -13.92 1.17
C ILE A 670 26.62 -12.83 0.14
N THR A 671 25.54 -12.34 -0.46
CA THR A 671 25.60 -11.33 -1.53
C THR A 671 25.06 -9.99 -1.06
N GLY A 672 25.82 -8.90 -1.20
CA GLY A 672 25.36 -7.57 -0.81
C GLY A 672 26.39 -6.46 -1.03
N ILE A 673 25.97 -5.22 -0.83
CA ILE A 673 26.77 -4.02 -1.06
C ILE A 673 27.51 -3.61 0.22
N VAL A 674 28.82 -3.35 0.16
CA VAL A 674 29.60 -2.90 1.32
C VAL A 674 29.16 -1.51 1.79
N ARG A 675 28.68 -1.41 3.02
CA ARG A 675 28.32 -0.15 3.70
C ARG A 675 29.44 0.39 4.57
N SER A 676 30.17 -0.49 5.26
CA SER A 676 31.32 -0.13 6.08
C SER A 676 32.20 -1.35 6.30
N GLU A 677 33.51 -1.16 6.38
CA GLU A 677 34.48 -2.23 6.60
C GLU A 677 35.51 -1.74 7.64
N ASP A 678 35.71 -2.48 8.73
CA ASP A 678 36.77 -2.24 9.72
C ASP A 678 37.76 -3.42 9.79
N GLN A 679 38.65 -3.45 10.79
CA GLN A 679 39.66 -4.50 10.91
C GLN A 679 39.07 -5.90 11.23
N ARG A 680 37.88 -5.97 11.81
CA ARG A 680 37.25 -7.22 12.27
C ARG A 680 35.96 -7.57 11.52
N GLN A 681 35.24 -6.57 11.03
CA GLN A 681 33.89 -6.72 10.50
C GLN A 681 33.69 -6.00 9.16
N LEU A 682 32.80 -6.57 8.35
CA LEU A 682 32.34 -6.06 7.07
C LEU A 682 30.81 -5.96 7.12
N VAL A 683 30.24 -4.78 6.91
CA VAL A 683 28.79 -4.56 6.87
C VAL A 683 28.34 -4.47 5.43
N LEU A 684 27.54 -5.42 4.96
CA LEU A 684 26.84 -5.37 3.68
C LEU A 684 25.44 -4.77 3.79
N ILE A 685 24.78 -4.50 2.68
CA ILE A 685 23.34 -4.29 2.58
C ILE A 685 22.82 -5.10 1.39
N ASP A 686 21.79 -5.92 1.60
CA ASP A 686 21.17 -6.68 0.50
C ASP A 686 20.19 -5.81 -0.31
N ALA A 687 19.65 -6.38 -1.40
CA ALA A 687 18.70 -5.71 -2.28
C ALA A 687 17.37 -5.33 -1.60
N ASP A 688 17.01 -5.99 -0.49
CA ASP A 688 15.82 -5.69 0.31
C ASP A 688 16.06 -4.58 1.35
N GLY A 689 17.30 -4.09 1.45
CA GLY A 689 17.72 -3.06 2.40
C GLY A 689 18.10 -3.58 3.79
N ARG A 690 18.36 -4.88 3.94
CA ARG A 690 18.82 -5.50 5.19
C ARG A 690 20.34 -5.43 5.30
N GLN A 691 20.86 -5.00 6.46
CA GLN A 691 22.27 -4.60 6.65
C GLN A 691 23.24 -5.62 7.26
N MET A 692 23.81 -6.48 6.42
CA MET A 692 24.97 -7.40 6.40
C MET A 692 26.24 -7.43 7.31
N ILE A 693 26.30 -7.35 8.64
CA ILE A 693 27.56 -7.51 9.43
C ILE A 693 28.14 -8.94 9.38
N ILE A 694 29.35 -9.08 8.85
CA ILE A 694 30.10 -10.33 8.60
C ILE A 694 31.49 -10.22 9.23
N SER A 695 31.94 -11.24 9.96
CA SER A 695 33.31 -11.30 10.50
C SER A 695 34.30 -11.54 9.36
N LYS A 696 35.43 -10.83 9.34
CA LYS A 696 36.45 -11.06 8.31
C LYS A 696 37.15 -12.41 8.44
N GLU A 697 37.27 -12.92 9.66
CA GLU A 697 37.92 -14.21 9.95
C GLU A 697 37.15 -15.39 9.36
N SER A 698 35.85 -15.25 9.12
CA SER A 698 35.01 -16.31 8.54
C SER A 698 34.92 -16.23 7.00
N ILE A 699 35.54 -15.25 6.35
CA ILE A 699 35.51 -15.11 4.89
C ILE A 699 36.61 -15.99 4.32
N GLU A 700 36.23 -17.11 3.71
CA GLU A 700 37.16 -17.95 2.96
C GLU A 700 37.51 -17.30 1.62
N GLU A 701 36.50 -16.84 0.89
CA GLU A 701 36.69 -16.18 -0.40
C GLU A 701 35.77 -14.97 -0.55
N ARG A 702 36.27 -13.93 -1.21
CA ARG A 702 35.52 -12.72 -1.54
C ARG A 702 35.55 -12.52 -3.04
N HIS A 703 34.36 -12.56 -3.65
CA HIS A 703 34.17 -12.33 -5.07
C HIS A 703 33.26 -11.12 -5.27
N THR A 704 33.53 -10.32 -6.29
CA THR A 704 32.59 -9.28 -6.74
C THR A 704 31.53 -9.91 -7.64
N THR A 705 30.26 -9.57 -7.46
CA THR A 705 29.13 -10.12 -8.23
C THR A 705 28.41 -9.05 -9.05
N THR A 706 27.32 -9.46 -9.67
CA THR A 706 26.35 -8.59 -10.34
C THR A 706 25.68 -7.60 -9.37
N SER A 707 25.32 -6.45 -9.90
CA SER A 707 24.59 -5.36 -9.25
C SER A 707 23.28 -5.82 -8.59
N ALA A 708 22.94 -5.16 -7.49
CA ALA A 708 21.66 -5.34 -6.79
C ALA A 708 20.47 -4.67 -7.50
N MET A 709 20.72 -3.84 -8.52
CA MET A 709 19.64 -3.31 -9.34
C MET A 709 18.98 -4.44 -10.15
N PRO A 710 17.64 -4.42 -10.29
CA PRO A 710 16.93 -5.41 -11.09
C PRO A 710 17.48 -5.51 -12.53
N GLN A 711 17.74 -6.74 -12.97
CA GLN A 711 18.11 -7.02 -14.36
C GLN A 711 16.86 -7.02 -15.25
N ASP A 712 17.10 -7.01 -16.57
CA ASP A 712 16.05 -7.13 -17.58
C ASP A 712 14.94 -6.07 -17.45
N MET A 713 15.28 -4.82 -17.09
CA MET A 713 14.29 -3.73 -17.03
C MET A 713 13.49 -3.56 -18.34
N LEU A 714 14.11 -3.89 -19.48
CA LEU A 714 13.46 -3.91 -20.79
C LEU A 714 12.33 -4.94 -20.93
N LYS A 715 12.27 -5.97 -20.07
CA LYS A 715 11.17 -6.93 -20.00
C LYS A 715 10.05 -6.48 -19.04
N GLN A 716 10.37 -5.59 -18.10
CA GLN A 716 9.46 -5.16 -17.04
C GLN A 716 8.79 -3.82 -17.32
N LEU A 717 9.49 -2.94 -18.03
CA LEU A 717 9.06 -1.61 -18.38
C LEU A 717 9.03 -1.43 -19.91
N PRO A 718 7.98 -0.80 -20.44
CA PRO A 718 7.97 -0.35 -21.82
C PRO A 718 9.16 0.58 -22.15
N PRO A 719 9.69 0.54 -23.38
CA PRO A 719 10.84 1.36 -23.76
C PRO A 719 10.64 2.87 -23.57
N ASP A 720 9.45 3.39 -23.83
CA ASP A 720 9.09 4.80 -23.63
C ASP A 720 9.16 5.20 -22.14
N VAL A 721 8.73 4.32 -21.25
CA VAL A 721 8.82 4.50 -19.79
C VAL A 721 10.29 4.56 -19.33
N ILE A 722 11.15 3.69 -19.87
CA ILE A 722 12.59 3.71 -19.57
C ILE A 722 13.22 5.01 -20.07
N ARG A 723 12.89 5.45 -21.29
CA ARG A 723 13.38 6.70 -21.87
C ARG A 723 12.94 7.92 -21.04
N ASP A 724 11.71 7.93 -20.55
CA ASP A 724 11.19 8.99 -19.68
C ASP A 724 11.95 9.03 -18.33
N LEU A 725 12.28 7.87 -17.75
CA LEU A 725 13.14 7.79 -16.56
C LEU A 725 14.53 8.39 -16.80
N VAL A 726 15.17 8.05 -17.93
CA VAL A 726 16.47 8.62 -18.31
C VAL A 726 16.37 10.15 -18.46
N GLU A 727 15.31 10.66 -19.09
CA GLU A 727 15.08 12.10 -19.22
C GLU A 727 14.97 12.78 -17.85
N PHE A 728 14.16 12.22 -16.95
CA PHE A 728 14.00 12.74 -15.59
C PHE A 728 15.32 12.77 -14.80
N LEU A 729 16.06 11.67 -14.81
CA LEU A 729 17.35 11.56 -14.11
C LEU A 729 18.41 12.48 -14.71
N SER A 730 18.42 12.66 -16.04
CA SER A 730 19.36 13.58 -16.71
C SER A 730 19.13 15.06 -16.38
N ALA A 731 17.96 15.38 -15.80
CA ALA A 731 17.61 16.72 -15.34
C ALA A 731 17.88 16.94 -13.83
N ARG A 732 18.54 15.99 -13.14
CA ARG A 732 18.90 16.06 -11.71
C ARG A 732 20.35 16.58 -11.54
N LYS A 733 20.50 17.89 -11.37
CA LYS A 733 21.78 18.61 -11.32
C LYS A 733 21.91 19.44 -10.05
#